data_AF-A0A7C5HWU1-F1
#
_entry.id   AF-A0A7C5HWU1-F1
#
_cell.length_a   1.000
_cell.length_b   1.000
_cell.length_c   1.000
_cell.angle_alpha   90.00
_cell.angle_beta   90.00
_cell.angle_gamma   90.00
#
_symmetry.space_group_name_H-M   'P 1'
#
loop_
_entity.id
_entity.type
_entity.pdbx_description
1 polymer ?
#
loop_
_entity_poly.entity_id
_entity_poly.type
_entity_poly.pdbx_seq_one_letter_code
_entity_poly.pdbx_strand_id
1 'polypeptide(L)'
;MKKIIIVLCFLLMLPFYIFSIVEETASFSDFLFHQTGSCEYDNWISHVSEGIAREDWNTYAPYDVQTSGFGDFLLPENEDLSNWEIVIESFLEGNYENAQTLLDTFGIPYQVVQFSDLDTGQIYYLLREDLNLTYYDDNETPEHDDDELGSFDYGWGLYVYNPAATQPVIISAPHPNDDFITPVIAYKCFRDWDAMFFLVNGAGREVKWTEQGDYTNSKSLSDPSRNEDHPFQVAYKMFCDQIREDFGRREFSAQIHSYDWDRHEGHANCQVSAGSGQRCPNLPIRDLSDLKIDLINYSQHLMIPANTIGDNETVFLNDYYAVYYSIYDFIFSDWMNSYEVNNDVDLPGYGSNNQMEYTLSGWNSYDVFEPFFHLEMDELPNSYEITEEKYKWFYAYDSLSATYDMEHLFDKAQQYYSYWIDVMTLVLPEVFELDDELIPATPTNFAIEEQFFDAIELSWEHISSFDFETYEVLYGTEPIGGGNYEIFSRADDELLASQREEGISIADLELNQVYYFKIRAKDYNDNYSDLSEEISGITGPAIISNLLAIGEDASSILMWTADIQVDNQGFNVYRKTGPEPYVQIDGWETNPDLTGSTLPDVDYEFIDEDLENGTYYYYKISAVNIQDDEFIFPEQTSCSPHAVFWLITSNLNAAIKDSAGFSANFFASDNYDPYYDLIKIDSTSSDYIFSAFYEEDWEFRDCYLYQETHRFFNPEYYYKTWQYRVRTDQLNDSIQIYVSDNFLDRNEYLYLEDLQTEEYTNLITSTHLFSTSTEDYVDFVLYWGDWQPALDIPQNIVISIENDIHISWNSVPDAAFYRVYSSDNPSEHFEIDLSGTFFDTNWYAPILEGKRFYFVTAVNENRNNLRKKFVRSK
;
A
#
# COMPACT_ATOMS: atom_id res chain seq x y z
N MET A 1 61.40 -38.63 68.48
CA MET A 1 62.10 -38.12 67.28
C MET A 1 61.81 -39.12 66.17
N LYS A 2 60.64 -39.06 65.53
CA LYS A 2 60.16 -38.02 64.60
C LYS A 2 61.18 -37.74 63.50
N LYS A 3 60.78 -38.20 62.31
CA LYS A 3 60.79 -37.49 61.02
C LYS A 3 62.12 -37.45 60.27
N ILE A 4 62.02 -37.88 59.01
CA ILE A 4 62.52 -37.28 57.76
C ILE A 4 63.07 -38.41 56.87
N ILE A 5 62.19 -39.24 56.29
CA ILE A 5 62.38 -39.91 54.98
C ILE A 5 60.99 -40.25 54.39
N ILE A 6 60.06 -39.29 54.33
CA ILE A 6 58.84 -39.35 53.48
C ILE A 6 58.44 -37.89 53.22
N VAL A 7 59.17 -37.18 52.34
CA VAL A 7 58.73 -35.86 51.83
C VAL A 7 59.03 -35.69 50.33
N LEU A 8 59.84 -36.54 49.68
CA LEU A 8 60.19 -36.33 48.27
C LEU A 8 59.30 -37.04 47.22
N CYS A 9 58.31 -37.85 47.63
CA CYS A 9 57.37 -38.49 46.68
C CYS A 9 55.92 -37.98 46.79
N PHE A 10 55.65 -36.98 47.63
CA PHE A 10 54.29 -36.42 47.81
C PHE A 10 54.14 -35.00 47.25
N LEU A 11 55.14 -34.50 46.51
CA LEU A 11 55.15 -33.15 45.92
C LEU A 11 55.08 -33.15 44.37
N LEU A 12 54.68 -34.29 43.78
CA LEU A 12 54.48 -34.48 42.33
C LEU A 12 53.06 -34.99 41.99
N MET A 13 52.10 -34.83 42.89
CA MET A 13 50.67 -34.95 42.60
C MET A 13 49.96 -33.67 43.01
N LEU A 14 50.37 -32.55 42.41
CA LEU A 14 49.43 -31.47 42.14
C LEU A 14 48.78 -31.86 40.81
N PRO A 15 47.45 -32.00 40.74
CA PRO A 15 46.79 -31.98 39.44
C PRO A 15 47.10 -30.58 38.89
N PHE A 16 48.00 -30.52 37.91
CA PHE A 16 47.86 -29.46 36.91
C PHE A 16 46.54 -29.82 36.23
N TYR A 17 45.48 -29.10 36.60
CA TYR A 17 44.34 -28.97 35.69
C TYR A 17 44.94 -28.24 34.49
N ILE A 18 45.34 -29.03 33.50
CA ILE A 18 45.53 -28.54 32.15
C ILE A 18 44.09 -28.33 31.72
N PHE A 19 43.63 -27.08 31.76
CA PHE A 19 42.36 -26.69 31.17
C PHE A 19 42.58 -26.80 29.66
N SER A 20 42.24 -27.96 29.10
CA SER A 20 42.28 -28.18 27.66
C SER A 20 40.86 -28.15 27.14
N ILE A 21 40.66 -27.46 26.02
CA ILE A 21 39.45 -27.60 25.20
C ILE A 21 39.31 -29.05 24.71
N VAL A 22 38.10 -29.42 24.30
CA VAL A 22 37.85 -30.74 23.70
C VAL A 22 38.34 -30.72 22.25
N GLU A 23 38.98 -31.81 21.81
CA GLU A 23 39.42 -31.98 20.42
C GLU A 23 38.72 -33.20 19.82
N GLU A 24 37.97 -33.01 18.73
CA GLU A 24 37.24 -34.06 18.04
C GLU A 24 37.58 -34.11 16.55
N THR A 25 37.43 -35.27 15.94
CA THR A 25 37.65 -35.47 14.50
C THR A 25 36.62 -36.46 13.98
N ALA A 26 35.63 -35.94 13.26
CA ALA A 26 34.51 -36.70 12.72
C ALA A 26 33.90 -35.96 11.51
N SER A 27 32.95 -36.60 10.82
CA SER A 27 32.04 -35.87 9.92
C SER A 27 31.18 -34.93 10.76
N PHE A 28 31.04 -33.68 10.35
CA PHE A 28 30.15 -32.75 11.05
C PHE A 28 28.68 -33.14 10.84
N SER A 29 28.30 -33.71 9.69
CA SER A 29 26.95 -34.29 9.55
C SER A 29 26.71 -35.44 10.53
N ASP A 30 27.71 -36.28 10.79
CA ASP A 30 27.56 -37.35 11.77
C ASP A 30 27.48 -36.82 13.21
N PHE A 31 28.16 -35.72 13.53
CA PHE A 31 27.96 -35.07 14.83
C PHE A 31 26.57 -34.44 14.96
N LEU A 32 26.07 -33.81 13.90
CA LEU A 32 24.83 -33.04 13.95
C LEU A 32 23.58 -33.91 13.88
N PHE A 33 23.51 -34.87 12.95
CA PHE A 33 22.27 -35.62 12.64
C PHE A 33 22.45 -37.08 12.18
N HIS A 34 23.65 -37.66 12.30
CA HIS A 34 23.83 -39.13 12.20
C HIS A 34 24.59 -39.68 13.42
N GLN A 35 25.21 -40.86 13.28
CA GLN A 35 25.92 -41.54 14.36
C GLN A 35 27.43 -41.62 14.10
N THR A 36 28.24 -41.34 15.12
CA THR A 36 29.69 -41.51 15.14
C THR A 36 30.22 -41.79 16.54
N GLY A 37 31.06 -42.83 16.67
CA GLY A 37 31.79 -43.12 17.91
C GLY A 37 33.04 -42.26 18.15
N SER A 38 33.21 -41.17 17.38
CA SER A 38 34.43 -40.33 17.40
C SER A 38 34.26 -39.02 18.16
N CYS A 39 33.05 -38.73 18.63
CA CYS A 39 32.69 -37.58 19.45
C CYS A 39 32.28 -38.04 20.86
N GLU A 40 32.22 -37.12 21.83
CA GLU A 40 31.68 -37.43 23.18
C GLU A 40 30.22 -37.88 23.11
N TYR A 41 29.45 -37.24 22.23
CA TYR A 41 28.13 -37.66 21.76
C TYR A 41 27.95 -37.22 20.29
N ASP A 42 27.03 -37.87 19.59
CA ASP A 42 26.66 -37.67 18.18
C ASP A 42 25.19 -37.30 18.07
N ASN A 43 24.66 -37.21 16.83
CA ASN A 43 23.27 -36.86 16.56
C ASN A 43 22.74 -35.69 17.41
N TRP A 44 23.46 -34.57 17.47
CA TRP A 44 23.15 -33.46 18.38
C TRP A 44 21.68 -33.02 18.34
N ILE A 45 21.02 -33.07 17.17
CA ILE A 45 19.61 -32.68 17.02
C ILE A 45 18.65 -33.58 17.80
N SER A 46 18.97 -34.85 18.01
CA SER A 46 18.11 -35.79 18.75
C SER A 46 18.21 -35.64 20.27
N HIS A 47 19.07 -34.73 20.73
CA HIS A 47 19.22 -34.40 22.16
C HIS A 47 18.54 -33.08 22.55
N VAL A 48 17.95 -32.38 21.58
CA VAL A 48 17.30 -31.07 21.78
C VAL A 48 16.13 -31.20 22.75
N SER A 49 16.01 -30.26 23.70
CA SER A 49 14.97 -30.32 24.72
C SER A 49 13.57 -30.20 24.13
N GLU A 50 12.64 -31.02 24.63
CA GLU A 50 11.30 -31.21 24.09
C GLU A 50 10.21 -30.70 25.02
N GLY A 51 9.09 -30.29 24.43
CA GLY A 51 7.95 -29.83 25.19
C GLY A 51 6.68 -29.77 24.37
N ILE A 52 5.56 -30.09 25.03
CA ILE A 52 4.21 -29.94 24.47
C ILE A 52 3.39 -29.08 25.44
N ALA A 53 3.13 -27.84 25.04
CA ALA A 53 2.25 -26.90 25.75
C ALA A 53 0.79 -27.10 25.34
N ARG A 54 0.53 -27.45 24.08
CA ARG A 54 -0.81 -27.77 23.58
C ARG A 54 -0.78 -28.92 22.58
N GLU A 55 -1.51 -29.99 22.91
CA GLU A 55 -1.74 -31.14 22.01
C GLU A 55 -2.31 -30.67 20.66
N ASP A 56 -1.80 -31.26 19.57
CA ASP A 56 -2.10 -30.92 18.18
C ASP A 56 -1.78 -29.47 17.75
N TRP A 57 -1.00 -28.71 18.53
CA TRP A 57 -0.62 -27.34 18.15
C TRP A 57 0.43 -27.29 17.05
N ASN A 58 1.43 -28.16 17.05
CA ASN A 58 2.42 -28.32 15.97
C ASN A 58 2.35 -29.74 15.41
N THR A 59 2.83 -29.93 14.20
CA THR A 59 3.10 -31.26 13.64
C THR A 59 4.60 -31.53 13.77
N TYR A 60 4.97 -32.63 14.40
CA TYR A 60 6.39 -32.95 14.67
C TYR A 60 6.95 -33.95 13.67
N ALA A 61 8.27 -34.18 13.77
CA ALA A 61 8.98 -35.17 12.99
C ALA A 61 8.27 -36.55 13.05
N PRO A 62 8.16 -37.30 11.94
CA PRO A 62 7.40 -38.54 11.94
C PRO A 62 8.11 -39.71 12.62
N TYR A 63 9.41 -39.56 12.89
CA TYR A 63 10.31 -40.55 13.47
C TYR A 63 10.67 -40.25 14.93
N ASP A 64 10.22 -39.12 15.47
CA ASP A 64 10.55 -38.64 16.80
C ASP A 64 9.26 -38.13 17.46
N VAL A 65 8.84 -38.83 18.53
CA VAL A 65 7.61 -38.50 19.25
C VAL A 65 7.96 -37.60 20.41
N GLN A 66 7.67 -36.31 20.25
CA GLN A 66 7.96 -35.32 21.28
C GLN A 66 7.31 -35.64 22.64
N THR A 67 8.11 -35.60 23.71
CA THR A 67 7.67 -35.84 25.08
C THR A 67 7.97 -34.66 26.01
N SER A 68 6.99 -34.27 26.83
CA SER A 68 7.24 -33.29 27.90
C SER A 68 8.10 -33.93 29.00
N GLY A 69 9.39 -33.62 29.01
CA GLY A 69 10.33 -34.07 30.04
C GLY A 69 11.66 -34.66 29.53
N PHE A 70 11.87 -34.72 28.22
CA PHE A 70 13.18 -34.95 27.63
C PHE A 70 13.93 -33.61 27.50
N GLY A 71 14.87 -33.36 28.42
CA GLY A 71 15.55 -32.08 28.56
C GLY A 71 14.77 -31.00 29.33
N ASP A 72 15.35 -29.81 29.41
CA ASP A 72 14.74 -28.58 29.92
C ASP A 72 15.31 -27.34 29.20
N PHE A 73 14.77 -26.16 29.51
CA PHE A 73 15.35 -24.87 29.13
C PHE A 73 15.52 -23.99 30.36
N LEU A 74 16.76 -23.59 30.65
CA LEU A 74 17.07 -22.68 31.73
C LEU A 74 16.81 -21.24 31.28
N LEU A 75 15.77 -20.62 31.85
CA LEU A 75 15.54 -19.18 31.69
C LEU A 75 16.73 -18.42 32.29
N PRO A 76 17.51 -17.68 31.48
CA PRO A 76 18.69 -17.00 31.96
C PRO A 76 18.31 -15.82 32.86
N GLU A 77 19.07 -15.61 33.93
CA GLU A 77 19.07 -14.35 34.67
C GLU A 77 20.03 -13.35 34.01
N ASN A 78 19.95 -12.07 34.38
CA ASN A 78 20.84 -11.03 33.85
C ASN A 78 22.34 -11.35 34.06
N GLU A 79 22.68 -12.02 35.16
CA GLU A 79 24.05 -12.45 35.44
C GLU A 79 24.49 -13.56 34.48
N ASP A 80 23.60 -14.48 34.11
CA ASP A 80 23.88 -15.53 33.14
C ASP A 80 24.15 -14.96 31.75
N LEU A 81 23.32 -14.02 31.28
CA LEU A 81 23.53 -13.34 30.00
C LEU A 81 24.85 -12.56 29.97
N SER A 82 25.19 -11.87 31.07
CA SER A 82 26.46 -11.12 31.17
C SER A 82 27.66 -12.06 31.18
N ASN A 83 27.56 -13.20 31.87
CA ASN A 83 28.62 -14.20 31.91
C ASN A 83 28.79 -14.89 30.55
N TRP A 84 27.68 -15.15 29.86
CA TRP A 84 27.67 -15.70 28.50
C TRP A 84 28.33 -14.75 27.51
N GLU A 85 28.02 -13.45 27.55
CA GLU A 85 28.66 -12.41 26.74
C GLU A 85 30.20 -12.45 26.89
N ILE A 86 30.71 -12.52 28.12
CA ILE A 86 32.16 -12.61 28.40
C ILE A 86 32.78 -13.90 27.83
N VAL A 87 32.04 -15.02 27.84
CA VAL A 87 32.49 -16.29 27.23
C VAL A 87 32.57 -16.14 25.71
N ILE A 88 31.53 -15.59 25.07
CA ILE A 88 31.49 -15.37 23.62
C ILE A 88 32.60 -14.42 23.18
N GLU A 89 32.84 -13.33 23.93
CA GLU A 89 33.95 -12.40 23.66
C GLU A 89 35.28 -13.15 23.63
N SER A 90 35.59 -13.92 24.69
CA SER A 90 36.83 -14.71 24.74
C SER A 90 36.90 -15.79 23.64
N PHE A 91 35.76 -16.31 23.19
CA PHE A 91 35.68 -17.32 22.13
C PHE A 91 35.99 -16.71 20.76
N LEU A 92 35.41 -15.54 20.45
CA LEU A 92 35.66 -14.80 19.21
C LEU A 92 37.08 -14.25 19.10
N GLU A 93 37.69 -13.86 20.23
CA GLU A 93 39.11 -13.49 20.30
C GLU A 93 40.08 -14.65 19.99
N GLY A 94 39.57 -15.88 19.82
CA GLY A 94 40.39 -17.08 19.65
C GLY A 94 41.06 -17.56 20.94
N ASN A 95 40.66 -17.02 22.09
CA ASN A 95 41.17 -17.38 23.41
C ASN A 95 40.41 -18.59 23.98
N TYR A 96 40.38 -19.70 23.23
CA TYR A 96 39.53 -20.87 23.50
C TYR A 96 39.74 -21.52 24.89
N GLU A 97 40.99 -21.63 25.36
CA GLU A 97 41.28 -22.15 26.72
C GLU A 97 40.72 -21.22 27.82
N ASN A 98 40.71 -19.91 27.56
CA ASN A 98 40.16 -18.93 28.49
C ASN A 98 38.63 -18.97 28.46
N ALA A 99 38.02 -19.11 27.29
CA ALA A 99 36.57 -19.31 27.16
C ALA A 99 36.12 -20.56 27.94
N GLN A 100 36.83 -21.69 27.82
CA GLN A 100 36.55 -22.88 28.63
C GLN A 100 36.73 -22.60 30.14
N THR A 101 37.77 -21.88 30.53
CA THR A 101 37.99 -21.51 31.94
C THR A 101 36.85 -20.65 32.49
N LEU A 102 36.30 -19.75 31.67
CA LEU A 102 35.16 -18.91 32.04
C LEU A 102 33.89 -19.74 32.20
N LEU A 103 33.60 -20.65 31.27
CA LEU A 103 32.49 -21.62 31.39
C LEU A 103 32.55 -22.39 32.71
N ASP A 104 33.71 -22.99 33.02
CA ASP A 104 33.95 -23.72 34.27
C ASP A 104 33.78 -22.83 35.51
N THR A 105 34.19 -21.56 35.42
CA THR A 105 34.14 -20.58 36.53
C THR A 105 32.72 -20.13 36.80
N PHE A 106 31.93 -19.89 35.76
CA PHE A 106 30.54 -19.48 35.86
C PHE A 106 29.60 -20.67 36.11
N GLY A 107 30.09 -21.90 35.92
CA GLY A 107 29.29 -23.11 36.10
C GLY A 107 28.27 -23.32 34.98
N ILE A 108 28.57 -22.81 33.79
CA ILE A 108 27.77 -23.00 32.57
C ILE A 108 28.22 -24.34 31.98
N PRO A 109 27.33 -25.34 31.81
CA PRO A 109 27.68 -26.71 31.42
C PRO A 109 27.94 -26.81 29.91
N TYR A 110 28.84 -25.98 29.39
CA TYR A 110 29.23 -25.94 27.99
C TYR A 110 30.71 -26.27 27.84
N GLN A 111 31.05 -26.79 26.68
CA GLN A 111 32.42 -27.07 26.26
C GLN A 111 32.78 -26.25 25.04
N VAL A 112 34.03 -25.76 25.02
CA VAL A 112 34.69 -25.32 23.80
C VAL A 112 35.27 -26.56 23.11
N VAL A 113 34.83 -26.83 21.88
CA VAL A 113 35.29 -27.97 21.08
C VAL A 113 36.02 -27.45 19.85
N GLN A 114 37.26 -27.89 19.66
CA GLN A 114 37.95 -27.80 18.37
C GLN A 114 37.60 -29.04 17.54
N PHE A 115 36.75 -28.85 16.53
CA PHE A 115 36.22 -29.92 15.71
C PHE A 115 36.92 -29.96 14.36
N SER A 116 37.61 -31.05 14.07
CA SER A 116 38.24 -31.29 12.76
C SER A 116 37.26 -32.05 11.86
N ASP A 117 36.57 -31.31 10.98
CA ASP A 117 35.54 -31.87 10.12
C ASP A 117 36.13 -32.69 8.97
N LEU A 118 35.70 -33.95 8.86
CA LEU A 118 36.09 -34.86 7.79
C LEU A 118 35.35 -34.62 6.48
N ASP A 119 34.19 -33.95 6.50
CA ASP A 119 33.38 -33.70 5.31
C ASP A 119 34.05 -32.66 4.41
N THR A 120 34.50 -31.56 5.01
CA THR A 120 35.12 -30.43 4.30
C THR A 120 36.64 -30.35 4.47
N GLY A 121 37.19 -30.97 5.52
CA GLY A 121 38.59 -30.79 5.94
C GLY A 121 38.87 -29.49 6.70
N GLN A 122 37.82 -28.75 7.08
CA GLN A 122 37.93 -27.51 7.87
C GLN A 122 38.04 -27.80 9.38
N ILE A 123 38.44 -26.77 10.13
CA ILE A 123 38.41 -26.79 11.59
C ILE A 123 37.36 -25.80 12.04
N TYR A 124 36.37 -26.29 12.78
CA TYR A 124 35.35 -25.47 13.42
C TYR A 124 35.63 -25.37 14.92
N TYR A 125 35.18 -24.29 15.52
CA TYR A 125 35.12 -24.15 16.97
C TYR A 125 33.65 -24.13 17.39
N LEU A 126 33.29 -24.95 18.37
CA LEU A 126 31.92 -25.08 18.84
C LEU A 126 31.83 -24.65 20.30
N LEU A 127 30.71 -24.04 20.65
CA LEU A 127 30.18 -24.05 22.01
C LEU A 127 28.96 -24.96 22.00
N ARG A 128 29.07 -26.07 22.74
CA ARG A 128 27.98 -27.06 22.89
C ARG A 128 27.79 -27.41 24.35
N GLU A 129 26.59 -27.80 24.72
CA GLU A 129 26.24 -28.21 26.09
C GLU A 129 26.71 -29.64 26.39
N ASP A 130 27.02 -29.92 27.67
CA ASP A 130 27.21 -31.27 28.19
C ASP A 130 25.86 -32.02 28.29
N LEU A 131 25.82 -33.29 27.88
CA LEU A 131 24.59 -34.09 28.00
C LEU A 131 24.30 -34.49 29.45
N ASN A 132 23.06 -34.27 29.88
CA ASN A 132 22.54 -34.89 31.09
C ASN A 132 21.95 -36.28 30.75
N LEU A 133 22.78 -37.32 30.96
CA LEU A 133 22.45 -38.73 30.70
C LEU A 133 21.35 -39.32 31.61
N THR A 134 20.66 -38.50 32.42
CA THR A 134 19.48 -38.93 33.19
C THR A 134 18.19 -38.85 32.39
N TYR A 135 18.18 -38.07 31.31
CA TYR A 135 17.11 -38.06 30.32
C TYR A 135 17.20 -39.28 29.42
N TYR A 136 16.05 -39.80 29.03
CA TYR A 136 15.91 -40.94 28.15
C TYR A 136 14.58 -40.79 27.42
N ASP A 137 14.65 -40.85 26.10
CA ASP A 137 13.50 -40.90 25.22
C ASP A 137 13.43 -42.29 24.56
N ASP A 138 12.25 -42.89 24.56
CA ASP A 138 11.97 -44.15 23.85
C ASP A 138 11.10 -43.92 22.60
N ASN A 139 10.89 -42.65 22.21
CA ASN A 139 10.11 -42.19 21.06
C ASN A 139 8.71 -42.83 20.96
N GLU A 140 8.21 -43.35 22.08
CA GLU A 140 7.07 -44.26 22.17
C GLU A 140 7.04 -45.39 21.12
N THR A 141 8.21 -45.81 20.59
CA THR A 141 8.30 -46.85 19.56
C THR A 141 8.59 -48.23 20.16
N PRO A 142 8.28 -49.35 19.45
CA PRO A 142 8.56 -50.70 19.94
C PRO A 142 10.02 -51.13 19.82
N GLU A 143 10.81 -50.48 18.97
CA GLU A 143 12.23 -50.78 18.75
C GLU A 143 13.07 -49.90 19.68
N HIS A 144 14.39 -50.14 19.73
CA HIS A 144 15.31 -49.41 20.61
C HIS A 144 16.46 -48.75 19.83
N ASP A 145 16.38 -48.79 18.50
CA ASP A 145 17.43 -48.28 17.62
C ASP A 145 17.29 -46.75 17.40
N ASP A 146 16.13 -46.21 17.77
CA ASP A 146 15.70 -44.82 17.83
C ASP A 146 15.43 -44.39 19.29
N ASP A 147 16.09 -45.04 20.27
CA ASP A 147 16.05 -44.58 21.66
C ASP A 147 17.19 -43.58 21.90
N GLU A 148 16.87 -42.44 22.51
CA GLU A 148 17.81 -41.36 22.75
C GLU A 148 18.18 -41.28 24.24
N LEU A 149 19.48 -41.35 24.53
CA LEU A 149 20.01 -41.23 25.89
C LEU A 149 20.73 -39.90 26.10
N GLY A 150 20.17 -39.06 26.97
CA GLY A 150 20.70 -37.76 27.34
C GLY A 150 20.03 -36.61 26.59
N SER A 151 19.89 -35.46 27.26
CA SER A 151 19.36 -34.22 26.71
C SER A 151 19.96 -33.03 27.47
N PHE A 152 19.55 -31.81 27.12
CA PHE A 152 20.11 -30.55 27.64
C PHE A 152 19.34 -30.05 28.88
N ASP A 153 20.07 -29.53 29.87
CA ASP A 153 19.48 -28.90 31.07
C ASP A 153 19.22 -27.40 30.83
N TYR A 154 20.12 -26.74 30.09
CA TYR A 154 20.06 -25.31 29.79
C TYR A 154 19.34 -25.06 28.47
N GLY A 155 19.56 -25.90 27.45
CA GLY A 155 18.87 -25.82 26.17
C GLY A 155 19.19 -24.54 25.40
N TRP A 156 20.33 -23.90 25.66
CA TRP A 156 20.68 -22.60 25.05
C TRP A 156 21.16 -22.71 23.60
N GLY A 157 21.54 -23.90 23.13
CA GLY A 157 21.80 -24.20 21.72
C GLY A 157 23.24 -24.57 21.38
N LEU A 158 23.47 -24.72 20.08
CA LEU A 158 24.75 -25.01 19.47
C LEU A 158 25.25 -23.78 18.72
N TYR A 159 26.50 -23.39 18.97
CA TYR A 159 27.14 -22.26 18.31
C TYR A 159 28.41 -22.73 17.62
N VAL A 160 28.48 -22.55 16.30
CA VAL A 160 29.57 -23.03 15.46
C VAL A 160 30.24 -21.83 14.81
N TYR A 161 31.57 -21.77 14.92
CA TYR A 161 32.40 -20.75 14.29
C TYR A 161 33.37 -21.39 13.31
N ASN A 162 33.34 -20.93 12.06
CA ASN A 162 34.30 -21.23 11.02
C ASN A 162 35.31 -20.08 10.86
N PRO A 163 36.50 -20.15 11.48
CA PRO A 163 37.53 -19.12 11.34
C PRO A 163 38.18 -19.08 9.95
N ALA A 164 37.91 -20.06 9.08
CA ALA A 164 38.42 -20.10 7.71
C ALA A 164 37.45 -19.51 6.68
N ALA A 165 36.23 -19.17 7.10
CA ALA A 165 35.20 -18.60 6.24
C ALA A 165 35.67 -17.33 5.54
N THR A 166 35.29 -17.19 4.28
CA THR A 166 35.58 -16.03 3.45
C THR A 166 34.35 -15.19 3.12
N GLN A 167 33.18 -15.60 3.61
CA GLN A 167 31.92 -14.93 3.34
C GLN A 167 31.28 -14.37 4.63
N PRO A 168 30.66 -13.18 4.59
CA PRO A 168 30.06 -12.51 5.75
C PRO A 168 28.68 -13.10 6.09
N VAL A 169 28.58 -14.42 6.21
CA VAL A 169 27.30 -15.14 6.36
C VAL A 169 27.15 -15.69 7.77
N ILE A 170 25.95 -15.53 8.32
CA ILE A 170 25.47 -16.17 9.56
C ILE A 170 24.19 -16.94 9.25
N ILE A 171 24.13 -18.21 9.67
CA ILE A 171 22.97 -19.09 9.50
C ILE A 171 22.35 -19.38 10.86
N SER A 172 21.03 -19.25 10.97
CA SER A 172 20.29 -19.58 12.20
C SER A 172 19.10 -20.51 11.96
N ALA A 173 18.92 -21.45 12.88
CA ALA A 173 17.81 -22.40 12.97
C ALA A 173 17.19 -22.30 14.39
N PRO A 174 16.23 -21.38 14.60
CA PRO A 174 15.78 -21.02 15.95
C PRO A 174 14.78 -22.00 16.57
N HIS A 175 14.11 -22.85 15.78
CA HIS A 175 13.08 -23.78 16.28
C HIS A 175 13.34 -25.23 15.82
N PRO A 176 14.40 -25.90 16.30
CA PRO A 176 14.82 -27.22 15.81
C PRO A 176 13.81 -28.37 15.95
N ASN A 177 12.82 -28.33 16.86
CA ASN A 177 11.84 -29.42 17.01
C ASN A 177 10.57 -29.13 16.23
N ASP A 178 10.12 -27.87 16.29
CA ASP A 178 8.97 -27.38 15.55
C ASP A 178 9.24 -27.32 14.04
N ASP A 179 10.48 -27.00 13.65
CA ASP A 179 10.93 -26.81 12.28
C ASP A 179 11.98 -27.90 11.95
N PHE A 180 11.65 -29.19 12.14
CA PHE A 180 12.64 -30.26 12.37
C PHE A 180 13.64 -30.54 11.24
N ILE A 181 13.31 -30.20 9.99
CA ILE A 181 14.27 -30.32 8.88
C ILE A 181 15.31 -29.19 8.87
N THR A 182 15.01 -28.08 9.54
CA THR A 182 15.76 -26.82 9.46
C THR A 182 17.21 -26.97 9.89
N PRO A 183 17.58 -27.62 11.02
CA PRO A 183 19.00 -27.74 11.39
C PRO A 183 19.86 -28.41 10.32
N VAL A 184 19.32 -29.41 9.62
CA VAL A 184 20.01 -30.15 8.56
C VAL A 184 20.18 -29.29 7.31
N ILE A 185 19.11 -28.62 6.88
CA ILE A 185 19.17 -27.74 5.71
C ILE A 185 20.05 -26.50 5.99
N ALA A 186 19.96 -25.94 7.20
CA ALA A 186 20.80 -24.84 7.66
C ALA A 186 22.28 -25.23 7.71
N TYR A 187 22.62 -26.45 8.14
CA TYR A 187 24.00 -26.95 8.05
C TYR A 187 24.49 -27.03 6.60
N LYS A 188 23.65 -27.51 5.67
CA LYS A 188 24.01 -27.50 4.25
C LYS A 188 24.29 -26.08 3.75
N CYS A 189 23.49 -25.10 4.15
CA CYS A 189 23.73 -23.68 3.84
C CYS A 189 25.07 -23.19 4.43
N PHE A 190 25.31 -23.48 5.71
CA PHE A 190 26.56 -23.13 6.40
C PHE A 190 27.79 -23.64 5.65
N ARG A 191 27.74 -24.89 5.21
CA ARG A 191 28.82 -25.53 4.45
C ARG A 191 28.96 -24.94 3.04
N ASP A 192 27.86 -24.86 2.30
CA ASP A 192 27.88 -24.58 0.86
C ASP A 192 28.01 -23.08 0.54
N TRP A 193 27.72 -22.20 1.50
CA TRP A 193 27.91 -20.75 1.38
C TRP A 193 29.16 -20.25 2.10
N ASP A 194 30.00 -21.16 2.61
CA ASP A 194 31.22 -20.83 3.36
C ASP A 194 30.94 -19.85 4.50
N ALA A 195 29.89 -20.14 5.28
CA ALA A 195 29.42 -19.23 6.31
C ALA A 195 30.35 -19.20 7.52
N MET A 196 30.43 -18.03 8.15
CA MET A 196 31.29 -17.81 9.31
C MET A 196 30.68 -18.36 10.59
N PHE A 197 29.36 -18.24 10.75
CA PHE A 197 28.65 -18.66 11.95
C PHE A 197 27.42 -19.51 11.63
N PHE A 198 27.17 -20.52 12.46
CA PHE A 198 25.97 -21.34 12.43
C PHE A 198 25.43 -21.57 13.85
N LEU A 199 24.12 -21.33 14.03
CA LEU A 199 23.46 -21.36 15.32
C LEU A 199 22.17 -22.20 15.24
N VAL A 200 22.01 -23.12 16.18
CA VAL A 200 20.78 -23.90 16.36
C VAL A 200 20.32 -23.76 17.79
N ASN A 201 19.05 -23.44 18.04
CA ASN A 201 18.54 -23.35 19.41
C ASN A 201 18.56 -24.74 20.08
N GLY A 202 18.65 -24.80 21.41
CA GLY A 202 18.77 -26.08 22.13
C GLY A 202 17.45 -26.60 22.69
N ALA A 203 16.33 -25.97 22.36
CA ALA A 203 15.00 -26.29 22.85
C ALA A 203 13.91 -25.99 21.82
N GLY A 204 12.86 -26.81 21.79
CA GLY A 204 11.61 -26.50 21.07
C GLY A 204 10.86 -25.30 21.68
N ARG A 205 9.98 -24.64 20.90
CA ARG A 205 9.29 -23.41 21.34
C ARG A 205 8.36 -23.62 22.53
N GLU A 206 7.94 -24.85 22.77
CA GLU A 206 6.95 -25.21 23.80
C GLU A 206 7.60 -25.63 25.14
N VAL A 207 8.93 -25.83 25.19
CA VAL A 207 9.67 -26.29 26.39
C VAL A 207 9.47 -25.35 27.57
N LYS A 208 9.62 -24.04 27.33
CA LYS A 208 9.29 -22.99 28.30
C LYS A 208 8.42 -21.93 27.66
N TRP A 209 7.32 -21.62 28.33
CA TRP A 209 6.37 -20.58 27.97
C TRP A 209 5.74 -19.99 29.23
N THR A 210 4.97 -18.91 29.09
CA THR A 210 4.43 -18.16 30.24
C THR A 210 3.44 -18.93 31.13
N GLU A 211 2.91 -20.07 30.68
CA GLU A 211 1.83 -20.85 31.32
C GLU A 211 0.55 -20.02 31.61
N GLN A 212 0.34 -18.93 30.88
CA GLN A 212 -0.82 -18.05 31.05
C GLN A 212 -1.82 -18.17 29.91
N GLY A 213 -2.97 -18.80 30.18
CA GLY A 213 -4.02 -19.04 29.19
C GLY A 213 -3.60 -20.11 28.17
N ASP A 214 -4.20 -20.10 26.98
CA ASP A 214 -3.84 -21.05 25.92
C ASP A 214 -2.49 -20.69 25.28
N TYR A 215 -1.70 -21.68 24.89
CA TYR A 215 -0.43 -21.47 24.21
C TYR A 215 -0.60 -20.74 22.87
N THR A 216 0.34 -19.84 22.59
CA THR A 216 0.59 -19.20 21.30
C THR A 216 2.10 -18.95 21.21
N ASN A 217 2.69 -18.92 20.01
CA ASN A 217 4.14 -18.74 19.86
C ASN A 217 4.65 -17.46 20.55
N SER A 218 3.82 -16.39 20.60
CA SER A 218 4.11 -15.15 21.34
C SER A 218 4.27 -15.30 22.87
N LYS A 219 4.01 -16.48 23.42
CA LYS A 219 4.14 -16.80 24.85
C LYS A 219 5.31 -17.70 25.14
N SER A 220 6.04 -18.16 24.11
CA SER A 220 7.27 -18.91 24.30
C SER A 220 8.32 -18.04 24.99
N LEU A 221 9.03 -18.62 25.95
CA LEU A 221 10.18 -18.05 26.62
C LEU A 221 11.50 -18.68 26.15
N SER A 222 11.41 -19.83 25.46
CA SER A 222 12.52 -20.61 24.92
C SER A 222 12.77 -20.34 23.42
N ASP A 223 11.93 -19.51 22.81
CA ASP A 223 12.05 -19.08 21.42
C ASP A 223 12.95 -17.82 21.31
N PRO A 224 14.14 -17.93 20.71
CA PRO A 224 15.07 -16.81 20.60
C PRO A 224 14.60 -15.73 19.62
N SER A 225 13.69 -16.05 18.70
CA SER A 225 13.11 -15.08 17.78
C SER A 225 12.13 -14.15 18.48
N ARG A 226 11.56 -14.57 19.62
CA ARG A 226 10.51 -13.84 20.34
C ARG A 226 10.92 -13.33 21.72
N ASN A 227 12.02 -13.85 22.27
CA ASN A 227 12.55 -13.43 23.56
C ASN A 227 13.94 -12.78 23.39
N GLU A 228 14.06 -11.50 23.76
CA GLU A 228 15.34 -10.78 23.69
C GLU A 228 16.33 -11.25 24.78
N ASP A 229 15.82 -11.64 25.95
CA ASP A 229 16.60 -12.13 27.08
C ASP A 229 16.96 -13.62 26.86
N HIS A 230 17.75 -13.89 25.83
CA HIS A 230 18.09 -15.23 25.37
C HIS A 230 19.59 -15.33 25.02
N PRO A 231 20.33 -16.38 25.41
CA PRO A 231 21.77 -16.51 25.13
C PRO A 231 22.08 -16.61 23.62
N PHE A 232 21.17 -17.23 22.87
CA PHE A 232 21.16 -17.21 21.40
C PHE A 232 21.20 -15.78 20.84
N GLN A 233 20.43 -14.86 21.40
CA GLN A 233 20.40 -13.47 20.95
C GLN A 233 21.69 -12.72 21.32
N VAL A 234 22.28 -13.00 22.48
CA VAL A 234 23.60 -12.46 22.86
C VAL A 234 24.66 -12.88 21.84
N ALA A 235 24.77 -14.18 21.57
CA ALA A 235 25.75 -14.70 20.60
C ALA A 235 25.49 -14.17 19.18
N TYR A 236 24.23 -14.17 18.72
CA TYR A 236 23.84 -13.65 17.41
C TYR A 236 24.30 -12.19 17.21
N LYS A 237 24.02 -11.31 18.18
CA LYS A 237 24.45 -9.90 18.12
C LYS A 237 25.96 -9.78 17.99
N MET A 238 26.71 -10.50 18.83
CA MET A 238 28.18 -10.48 18.81
C MET A 238 28.78 -11.06 17.53
N PHE A 239 28.16 -12.10 16.96
CA PHE A 239 28.59 -12.68 15.69
C PHE A 239 28.36 -11.75 14.50
N CYS A 240 27.21 -11.07 14.47
CA CYS A 240 26.95 -10.02 13.49
C CYS A 240 27.98 -8.88 13.63
N ASP A 241 28.27 -8.43 14.85
CA ASP A 241 29.28 -7.40 15.09
C ASP A 241 30.69 -7.84 14.68
N GLN A 242 31.05 -9.10 14.91
CA GLN A 242 32.31 -9.67 14.44
C GLN A 242 32.40 -9.66 12.90
N ILE A 243 31.34 -10.08 12.20
CA ILE A 243 31.29 -10.00 10.73
C ILE A 243 31.47 -8.55 10.27
N ARG A 244 30.78 -7.59 10.89
CA ARG A 244 30.88 -6.17 10.54
C ARG A 244 32.29 -5.64 10.74
N GLU A 245 32.97 -6.07 11.79
CA GLU A 245 34.38 -5.71 12.05
C GLU A 245 35.33 -6.33 11.02
N ASP A 246 35.17 -7.63 10.72
CA ASP A 246 36.11 -8.37 9.87
C ASP A 246 35.95 -8.05 8.38
N PHE A 247 34.72 -7.83 7.92
CA PHE A 247 34.40 -7.60 6.51
C PHE A 247 34.13 -6.14 6.17
N GLY A 248 33.95 -5.26 7.16
CA GLY A 248 33.63 -3.85 6.94
C GLY A 248 32.27 -3.61 6.28
N ARG A 249 31.36 -4.60 6.33
CA ARG A 249 30.02 -4.56 5.75
C ARG A 249 29.03 -5.33 6.62
N ARG A 250 27.74 -5.14 6.36
CA ARG A 250 26.69 -5.88 7.06
C ARG A 250 26.69 -7.35 6.66
N GLU A 251 26.39 -8.19 7.63
CA GLU A 251 26.22 -9.63 7.48
C GLU A 251 25.06 -9.96 6.53
N PHE A 252 25.15 -11.11 5.86
CA PHE A 252 23.98 -11.81 5.34
C PHE A 252 23.52 -12.81 6.38
N SER A 253 22.44 -12.46 7.08
CA SER A 253 21.81 -13.28 8.10
C SER A 253 20.67 -14.07 7.50
N ALA A 254 20.89 -15.37 7.32
CA ALA A 254 19.88 -16.29 6.86
C ALA A 254 19.26 -17.03 8.06
N GLN A 255 17.98 -16.79 8.28
CA GLN A 255 17.18 -17.53 9.24
C GLN A 255 16.27 -18.51 8.51
N ILE A 256 16.52 -19.79 8.74
CA ILE A 256 15.86 -20.89 8.05
C ILE A 256 14.79 -21.46 8.95
N HIS A 257 13.66 -21.84 8.37
CA HIS A 257 12.51 -22.45 9.02
C HIS A 257 11.84 -23.48 8.11
N SER A 258 10.91 -24.23 8.69
CA SER A 258 9.96 -25.08 7.99
C SER A 258 8.56 -24.92 8.58
N TYR A 259 7.56 -25.34 7.82
CA TYR A 259 6.17 -25.31 8.24
C TYR A 259 5.50 -26.68 8.09
N ASP A 260 4.49 -26.89 8.92
CA ASP A 260 3.74 -28.13 9.01
C ASP A 260 3.18 -28.56 7.63
N TRP A 261 3.53 -29.79 7.23
CA TRP A 261 3.18 -30.36 5.93
C TRP A 261 1.68 -30.42 5.58
N ASP A 262 0.79 -30.29 6.57
CA ASP A 262 -0.66 -30.44 6.41
C ASP A 262 -1.47 -29.16 6.67
N ARG A 263 -0.81 -27.99 6.80
CA ARG A 263 -1.46 -26.74 7.22
C ARG A 263 -1.45 -25.60 6.22
N HIS A 264 -0.46 -25.58 5.31
CA HIS A 264 -0.28 -24.52 4.32
C HIS A 264 -0.53 -25.02 2.89
N GLU A 265 -1.59 -25.84 2.72
CA GLU A 265 -1.95 -26.44 1.44
C GLU A 265 -2.17 -25.36 0.35
N GLY A 266 -1.40 -25.47 -0.74
CA GLY A 266 -1.50 -24.57 -1.89
C GLY A 266 -0.49 -23.43 -1.93
N HIS A 267 0.30 -23.23 -0.87
CA HIS A 267 1.44 -22.31 -0.90
C HIS A 267 2.65 -22.93 -1.62
N ALA A 268 3.60 -22.09 -2.02
CA ALA A 268 4.84 -22.57 -2.65
C ALA A 268 5.74 -23.26 -1.62
N ASN A 269 6.53 -24.25 -2.06
CA ASN A 269 7.34 -25.08 -1.15
C ASN A 269 8.43 -24.31 -0.38
N CYS A 270 8.80 -23.12 -0.87
CA CYS A 270 9.74 -22.19 -0.27
C CYS A 270 9.09 -20.80 -0.25
N GLN A 271 8.75 -20.31 0.93
CA GLN A 271 8.30 -18.93 1.10
C GLN A 271 9.48 -18.08 1.56
N VAL A 272 9.84 -17.07 0.76
CA VAL A 272 11.03 -16.24 0.94
C VAL A 272 10.61 -14.83 1.33
N SER A 273 11.30 -14.24 2.29
CA SER A 273 11.13 -12.82 2.61
C SER A 273 12.43 -12.19 3.11
N ALA A 274 12.47 -10.86 3.06
CA ALA A 274 13.45 -10.03 3.76
C ALA A 274 13.09 -9.84 5.26
N GLY A 275 12.14 -10.64 5.76
CA GLY A 275 11.50 -10.45 7.05
C GLY A 275 10.16 -9.71 6.96
N SER A 276 9.37 -9.84 8.01
CA SER A 276 7.99 -9.36 8.02
C SER A 276 7.95 -7.83 8.06
N GLY A 277 7.17 -7.25 7.15
CA GLY A 277 7.12 -5.80 6.93
C GLY A 277 8.07 -5.29 5.84
N GLN A 278 9.08 -6.07 5.46
CA GLN A 278 10.02 -5.72 4.38
C GLN A 278 9.44 -6.12 3.02
N ARG A 279 8.80 -5.16 2.34
CA ARG A 279 8.03 -5.39 1.10
C ARG A 279 8.79 -5.09 -0.19
N CYS A 280 10.07 -4.76 -0.07
CA CYS A 280 10.97 -4.48 -1.17
C CYS A 280 12.23 -5.36 -1.05
N PRO A 281 12.12 -6.69 -1.06
CA PRO A 281 13.31 -7.54 -0.98
C PRO A 281 14.23 -7.24 -2.16
N ASN A 282 15.52 -7.09 -1.89
CA ASN A 282 16.56 -6.84 -2.89
C ASN A 282 17.61 -7.98 -2.86
N LEU A 283 18.85 -7.76 -3.30
CA LEU A 283 19.85 -8.82 -3.42
C LEU A 283 20.12 -9.46 -2.06
N PRO A 284 20.21 -10.78 -1.95
CA PRO A 284 20.26 -11.76 -3.04
C PRO A 284 18.89 -12.31 -3.50
N ILE A 285 17.78 -11.89 -2.88
CA ILE A 285 16.44 -12.41 -3.19
C ILE A 285 16.00 -11.93 -4.58
N ARG A 286 16.18 -10.63 -4.85
CA ARG A 286 15.77 -9.97 -6.10
C ARG A 286 16.80 -8.93 -6.54
N ASP A 287 17.17 -9.01 -7.80
CA ASP A 287 17.99 -8.00 -8.47
C ASP A 287 17.07 -7.08 -9.27
N LEU A 288 17.01 -5.82 -8.83
CA LEU A 288 16.25 -4.79 -9.52
C LEU A 288 16.94 -4.31 -10.80
N SER A 289 18.23 -4.62 -11.01
CA SER A 289 18.94 -4.31 -12.25
C SER A 289 18.58 -5.26 -13.39
N ASP A 290 19.17 -5.02 -14.56
CA ASP A 290 19.01 -5.81 -15.77
C ASP A 290 19.90 -7.06 -15.76
N LEU A 291 20.87 -7.16 -14.83
CA LEU A 291 21.75 -8.32 -14.73
C LEU A 291 21.01 -9.56 -14.21
N LYS A 292 20.02 -9.36 -13.34
CA LYS A 292 19.17 -10.41 -12.78
C LYS A 292 19.98 -11.46 -12.01
N ILE A 293 20.98 -11.00 -11.26
CA ILE A 293 21.84 -11.84 -10.39
C ILE A 293 21.16 -12.02 -9.04
N ASP A 294 20.11 -12.83 -9.01
CA ASP A 294 19.34 -13.12 -7.82
C ASP A 294 18.85 -14.57 -7.75
N LEU A 295 18.37 -14.97 -6.57
CA LEU A 295 17.85 -16.30 -6.29
C LEU A 295 16.82 -16.77 -7.32
N ILE A 296 15.93 -15.89 -7.74
CA ILE A 296 14.78 -16.27 -8.56
C ILE A 296 15.15 -16.36 -10.04
N ASN A 297 15.93 -15.42 -10.57
CA ASN A 297 16.34 -15.37 -11.96
C ASN A 297 17.51 -16.30 -12.29
N TYR A 298 18.34 -16.66 -11.31
CA TYR A 298 19.33 -17.74 -11.46
C TYR A 298 18.71 -19.13 -11.34
N SER A 299 17.49 -19.23 -10.82
CA SER A 299 16.69 -20.45 -10.86
C SER A 299 16.16 -20.72 -12.27
N GLN A 300 15.44 -21.84 -12.45
CA GLN A 300 14.92 -22.27 -13.75
C GLN A 300 13.40 -22.30 -13.76
N HIS A 301 12.78 -22.06 -14.92
CA HIS A 301 11.33 -22.23 -15.05
C HIS A 301 10.88 -23.62 -14.58
N LEU A 302 11.61 -24.66 -14.99
CA LEU A 302 11.46 -26.03 -14.52
C LEU A 302 12.46 -26.28 -13.39
N MET A 303 11.99 -26.27 -12.15
CA MET A 303 12.84 -26.50 -10.97
C MET A 303 13.13 -27.98 -10.80
N ILE A 304 12.08 -28.80 -10.64
CA ILE A 304 12.23 -30.23 -10.37
C ILE A 304 11.43 -31.02 -11.39
N PRO A 305 12.07 -31.79 -12.29
CA PRO A 305 11.34 -32.65 -13.22
C PRO A 305 10.57 -33.74 -12.46
N ALA A 306 9.39 -34.10 -12.98
CA ALA A 306 8.60 -35.19 -12.42
C ALA A 306 9.41 -36.49 -12.32
N ASN A 307 9.17 -37.22 -11.24
CA ASN A 307 9.77 -38.52 -10.95
C ASN A 307 11.30 -38.53 -10.73
N THR A 308 11.91 -37.42 -10.34
CA THR A 308 13.36 -37.33 -10.10
C THR A 308 13.75 -37.47 -8.63
N ILE A 309 12.83 -37.13 -7.71
CA ILE A 309 12.98 -37.31 -6.27
C ILE A 309 11.81 -38.18 -5.79
N GLY A 310 11.82 -39.44 -6.22
CA GLY A 310 10.70 -40.37 -6.03
C GLY A 310 9.50 -40.06 -6.94
N ASP A 311 8.28 -40.39 -6.52
CA ASP A 311 7.06 -40.16 -7.31
C ASP A 311 6.47 -38.78 -6.98
N ASN A 312 6.95 -37.76 -7.72
CA ASN A 312 6.59 -36.34 -7.62
C ASN A 312 6.04 -35.79 -8.95
N GLU A 313 5.12 -34.82 -8.87
CA GLU A 313 4.73 -34.01 -10.03
C GLU A 313 5.86 -33.08 -10.48
N THR A 314 5.72 -32.51 -11.69
CA THR A 314 6.70 -31.50 -12.16
C THR A 314 6.54 -30.24 -11.33
N VAL A 315 7.64 -29.67 -10.87
CA VAL A 315 7.65 -28.44 -10.05
C VAL A 315 8.23 -27.30 -10.87
N PHE A 316 7.41 -26.28 -11.12
CA PHE A 316 7.85 -25.04 -11.77
C PHE A 316 8.22 -23.99 -10.72
N LEU A 317 8.84 -22.90 -11.19
CA LEU A 317 9.35 -21.84 -10.32
C LEU A 317 8.31 -21.29 -9.33
N ASN A 318 7.09 -20.98 -9.76
CA ASN A 318 6.04 -20.44 -8.88
C ASN A 318 5.37 -21.50 -7.99
N ASP A 319 5.57 -22.79 -8.26
CA ASP A 319 5.21 -23.88 -7.33
C ASP A 319 6.29 -24.05 -6.26
N TYR A 320 7.54 -23.67 -6.58
CA TYR A 320 8.69 -23.82 -5.71
C TYR A 320 8.90 -22.60 -4.82
N TYR A 321 8.87 -21.38 -5.36
CA TYR A 321 9.05 -20.14 -4.61
C TYR A 321 7.78 -19.30 -4.56
N ALA A 322 7.56 -18.69 -3.40
CA ALA A 322 6.79 -17.46 -3.25
C ALA A 322 7.67 -16.43 -2.54
N VAL A 323 7.56 -15.15 -2.90
CA VAL A 323 8.39 -14.07 -2.33
C VAL A 323 7.50 -12.96 -1.76
N TYR A 324 7.80 -12.50 -0.55
CA TYR A 324 7.06 -11.40 0.09
C TYR A 324 7.50 -10.04 -0.48
N TYR A 325 6.75 -9.52 -1.46
CA TYR A 325 7.01 -8.20 -2.05
C TYR A 325 5.71 -7.48 -2.45
N SER A 326 5.72 -6.14 -2.42
CA SER A 326 4.59 -5.34 -2.93
C SER A 326 4.93 -3.93 -3.42
N ILE A 327 6.21 -3.52 -3.40
CA ILE A 327 6.61 -2.15 -3.77
C ILE A 327 6.89 -2.02 -5.26
N TYR A 328 7.76 -2.89 -5.79
CA TYR A 328 8.11 -2.94 -7.20
C TYR A 328 7.77 -4.30 -7.79
N ASP A 329 7.50 -4.33 -9.10
CA ASP A 329 7.28 -5.57 -9.84
C ASP A 329 8.46 -6.53 -9.65
N PHE A 330 8.15 -7.84 -9.59
CA PHE A 330 9.16 -8.89 -9.58
C PHE A 330 8.84 -9.89 -10.69
N ILE A 331 9.61 -9.80 -11.76
CA ILE A 331 9.45 -10.63 -12.95
C ILE A 331 10.60 -11.62 -13.03
N PHE A 332 10.28 -12.90 -13.08
CA PHE A 332 11.22 -13.95 -13.47
C PHE A 332 11.44 -13.91 -14.98
N SER A 333 12.68 -14.11 -15.44
CA SER A 333 12.95 -14.44 -16.84
C SER A 333 14.19 -15.31 -17.06
N ASP A 334 14.02 -16.39 -17.82
CA ASP A 334 15.10 -17.29 -18.29
C ASP A 334 15.35 -17.19 -19.81
N TRP A 335 15.03 -16.03 -20.42
CA TRP A 335 15.05 -15.77 -21.86
C TRP A 335 14.00 -16.53 -22.70
N MET A 336 13.42 -17.60 -22.17
CA MET A 336 12.38 -18.39 -22.84
C MET A 336 10.99 -18.12 -22.26
N ASN A 337 10.94 -17.91 -20.96
CA ASN A 337 9.77 -17.65 -20.15
C ASN A 337 9.94 -16.29 -19.46
N SER A 338 8.83 -15.61 -19.24
CA SER A 338 8.79 -14.40 -18.42
C SER A 338 7.41 -14.24 -17.82
N TYR A 339 7.35 -14.09 -16.51
CA TYR A 339 6.11 -13.95 -15.75
C TYR A 339 6.40 -13.40 -14.34
N GLU A 340 5.35 -12.91 -13.70
CA GLU A 340 5.41 -12.43 -12.32
C GLU A 340 5.73 -13.57 -11.34
N VAL A 341 6.65 -13.30 -10.41
CA VAL A 341 7.01 -14.23 -9.33
C VAL A 341 5.81 -14.39 -8.40
N ASN A 342 5.57 -15.60 -7.91
CA ASN A 342 4.50 -15.81 -6.94
C ASN A 342 4.73 -14.96 -5.68
N ASN A 343 3.73 -14.19 -5.25
CA ASN A 343 3.80 -13.36 -4.04
C ASN A 343 2.84 -13.80 -2.93
N ASP A 344 2.27 -15.00 -3.05
CA ASP A 344 1.37 -15.58 -2.07
C ASP A 344 2.14 -16.20 -0.88
N VAL A 345 2.64 -15.30 -0.02
CA VAL A 345 3.36 -15.64 1.22
C VAL A 345 2.47 -15.37 2.42
N ASP A 346 2.18 -16.40 3.20
CA ASP A 346 1.44 -16.32 4.46
C ASP A 346 2.35 -16.38 5.69
N LEU A 347 3.59 -16.85 5.52
CA LEU A 347 4.64 -16.89 6.53
C LEU A 347 5.85 -15.99 6.16
N PRO A 348 5.74 -14.65 6.25
CA PRO A 348 6.87 -13.75 6.00
C PRO A 348 7.80 -13.61 7.23
N GLY A 349 7.72 -14.53 8.18
CA GLY A 349 8.38 -14.43 9.48
C GLY A 349 7.63 -13.59 10.52
N TYR A 350 8.16 -13.59 11.74
CA TYR A 350 7.59 -12.83 12.86
C TYR A 350 7.96 -11.34 12.76
N GLY A 351 6.96 -10.45 12.73
CA GLY A 351 7.17 -8.99 12.61
C GLY A 351 7.83 -8.29 13.79
N SER A 352 8.28 -9.02 14.81
CA SER A 352 9.15 -8.48 15.87
C SER A 352 10.27 -9.46 16.20
N ASN A 353 10.77 -10.12 15.17
CA ASN A 353 11.87 -11.06 15.26
C ASN A 353 13.14 -10.34 15.76
N ASN A 354 13.68 -10.79 16.90
CA ASN A 354 14.81 -10.12 17.55
C ASN A 354 16.10 -10.12 16.70
N GLN A 355 16.33 -11.17 15.90
CA GLN A 355 17.50 -11.25 15.02
C GLN A 355 17.35 -10.28 13.84
N MET A 356 16.17 -10.27 13.21
CA MET A 356 15.81 -9.34 12.13
C MET A 356 15.95 -7.89 12.56
N GLU A 357 15.36 -7.49 13.69
CA GLU A 357 15.41 -6.10 14.20
C GLU A 357 16.85 -5.63 14.43
N TYR A 358 17.73 -6.53 14.88
CA TYR A 358 19.13 -6.20 15.07
C TYR A 358 19.89 -6.09 13.74
N THR A 359 19.66 -7.00 12.81
CA THR A 359 20.25 -6.96 11.47
C THR A 359 19.71 -5.83 10.61
N LEU A 360 18.50 -5.34 10.85
CA LEU A 360 17.91 -4.22 10.11
C LEU A 360 18.01 -2.88 10.85
N SER A 361 18.62 -2.85 12.04
CA SER A 361 18.77 -1.60 12.80
C SER A 361 19.53 -0.54 12.00
N GLY A 362 18.86 0.56 11.67
CA GLY A 362 19.42 1.63 10.83
C GLY A 362 19.69 1.24 9.37
N TRP A 363 19.07 0.16 8.90
CA TRP A 363 19.13 -0.27 7.49
C TRP A 363 18.04 0.40 6.67
N ASN A 364 18.35 0.74 5.42
CA ASN A 364 17.38 1.29 4.48
C ASN A 364 16.84 0.14 3.60
N SER A 365 15.53 -0.10 3.64
CA SER A 365 14.88 -1.20 2.92
C SER A 365 14.84 -1.02 1.39
N TYR A 366 15.26 0.15 0.89
CA TYR A 366 15.41 0.43 -0.53
C TYR A 366 16.82 0.15 -1.07
N ASP A 367 17.77 -0.22 -0.20
CA ASP A 367 19.13 -0.58 -0.61
C ASP A 367 19.16 -1.81 -1.49
N VAL A 368 20.08 -1.84 -2.46
CA VAL A 368 20.24 -2.99 -3.36
C VAL A 368 20.60 -4.28 -2.64
N PHE A 369 21.16 -4.22 -1.43
CA PHE A 369 21.47 -5.37 -0.60
C PHE A 369 20.48 -5.51 0.55
N GLU A 370 20.03 -6.74 0.78
CA GLU A 370 19.18 -7.14 1.88
C GLU A 370 19.97 -8.03 2.87
N PRO A 371 20.30 -7.54 4.07
CA PRO A 371 21.12 -8.27 5.03
C PRO A 371 20.36 -9.36 5.78
N PHE A 372 19.02 -9.34 5.78
CA PHE A 372 18.22 -10.37 6.43
C PHE A 372 17.45 -11.22 5.42
N PHE A 373 17.61 -12.53 5.50
CA PHE A 373 16.93 -13.50 4.66
C PHE A 373 16.15 -14.47 5.54
N HIS A 374 14.86 -14.58 5.28
CA HIS A 374 13.98 -15.51 5.96
C HIS A 374 13.38 -16.47 4.94
N LEU A 375 13.43 -17.76 5.26
CA LEU A 375 12.91 -18.84 4.43
C LEU A 375 12.09 -19.81 5.28
N GLU A 376 10.91 -20.15 4.77
CA GLU A 376 10.00 -21.16 5.32
C GLU A 376 9.82 -22.28 4.28
N MET A 377 10.16 -23.51 4.65
CA MET A 377 10.13 -24.68 3.78
C MET A 377 9.02 -25.65 4.14
N ASP A 378 8.40 -26.27 3.14
CA ASP A 378 7.41 -27.32 3.37
C ASP A 378 8.05 -28.62 3.89
N GLU A 379 7.54 -29.17 4.99
CA GLU A 379 8.01 -30.46 5.49
C GLU A 379 7.58 -31.64 4.61
N LEU A 380 6.53 -31.48 3.78
CA LEU A 380 6.25 -32.35 2.64
C LEU A 380 5.83 -31.47 1.46
N PRO A 381 6.72 -31.24 0.47
CA PRO A 381 6.41 -30.35 -0.64
C PRO A 381 5.09 -30.68 -1.34
N ASN A 382 4.33 -29.65 -1.68
CA ASN A 382 3.01 -29.74 -2.34
C ASN A 382 3.01 -30.44 -3.71
N SER A 383 4.20 -30.77 -4.25
CA SER A 383 4.37 -31.63 -5.43
C SER A 383 4.12 -33.13 -5.18
N TYR A 384 3.95 -33.50 -3.92
CA TYR A 384 3.60 -34.84 -3.47
C TYR A 384 2.14 -34.91 -2.99
N GLU A 385 1.57 -36.11 -2.95
CA GLU A 385 0.25 -36.32 -2.33
C GLU A 385 0.34 -36.12 -0.81
N ILE A 386 -0.36 -35.11 -0.30
CA ILE A 386 -0.41 -34.74 1.13
C ILE A 386 -1.11 -35.83 1.95
N THR A 387 -0.33 -36.83 2.36
CA THR A 387 -0.77 -38.00 3.15
C THR A 387 0.34 -38.45 4.09
N GLU A 388 -0.03 -39.04 5.24
CA GLU A 388 0.91 -39.57 6.22
C GLU A 388 1.83 -40.67 5.61
N GLU A 389 1.33 -41.49 4.69
CA GLU A 389 2.13 -42.50 4.00
C GLU A 389 3.25 -41.86 3.18
N LYS A 390 2.95 -40.80 2.45
CA LYS A 390 3.91 -40.08 1.63
C LYS A 390 4.88 -39.26 2.48
N TYR A 391 4.39 -38.64 3.55
CA TYR A 391 5.21 -37.95 4.55
C TYR A 391 6.28 -38.90 5.13
N LYS A 392 5.87 -40.07 5.65
CA LYS A 392 6.80 -41.08 6.18
C LYS A 392 7.76 -41.61 5.11
N TRP A 393 7.30 -41.85 3.89
CA TRP A 393 8.17 -42.26 2.79
C TRP A 393 9.24 -41.21 2.45
N PHE A 394 8.88 -39.92 2.53
CA PHE A 394 9.81 -38.82 2.26
C PHE A 394 11.01 -38.93 3.21
N TYR A 395 10.74 -39.20 4.48
CA TYR A 395 11.71 -39.45 5.55
C TYR A 395 12.09 -40.94 5.71
N ALA A 396 12.19 -41.68 4.61
CA ALA A 396 12.82 -43.00 4.56
C ALA A 396 12.19 -44.10 5.45
N TYR A 397 10.88 -44.03 5.71
CA TYR A 397 10.15 -45.11 6.36
C TYR A 397 10.04 -46.37 5.47
N ASP A 398 10.45 -47.53 5.98
CA ASP A 398 10.21 -48.83 5.36
C ASP A 398 8.96 -49.50 5.95
N SER A 399 7.89 -49.49 5.17
CA SER A 399 6.63 -50.16 5.53
C SER A 399 6.73 -51.68 5.77
N LEU A 400 7.79 -52.36 5.29
CA LEU A 400 7.99 -53.79 5.48
C LEU A 400 8.58 -54.13 6.85
N SER A 401 9.56 -53.35 7.31
CA SER A 401 10.15 -53.46 8.65
C SER A 401 9.37 -52.67 9.70
N ALA A 402 8.54 -51.72 9.26
CA ALA A 402 7.84 -50.74 10.08
C ALA A 402 8.80 -49.83 10.88
N THR A 403 9.95 -49.50 10.29
CA THR A 403 11.01 -48.69 10.91
C THR A 403 11.49 -47.59 9.95
N TYR A 404 12.12 -46.55 10.48
CA TYR A 404 12.83 -45.54 9.69
C TYR A 404 14.26 -45.97 9.39
N ASP A 405 14.75 -45.60 8.21
CA ASP A 405 16.18 -45.71 7.87
C ASP A 405 16.89 -44.44 8.33
N MET A 406 17.39 -44.47 9.58
CA MET A 406 18.00 -43.29 10.23
C MET A 406 19.25 -42.78 9.50
N GLU A 407 19.96 -43.63 8.75
CA GLU A 407 21.13 -43.22 7.94
C GLU A 407 20.73 -42.39 6.71
N HIS A 408 19.50 -42.56 6.22
CA HIS A 408 19.00 -41.95 4.99
C HIS A 408 17.80 -41.02 5.21
N LEU A 409 17.59 -40.58 6.45
CA LEU A 409 16.42 -39.86 6.92
C LEU A 409 16.15 -38.57 6.13
N PHE A 410 17.20 -37.79 5.93
CA PHE A 410 17.12 -36.46 5.31
C PHE A 410 17.52 -36.42 3.84
N ASP A 411 17.82 -37.57 3.21
CA ASP A 411 18.34 -37.61 1.83
C ASP A 411 17.42 -36.90 0.83
N LYS A 412 16.10 -37.11 0.94
CA LYS A 412 15.13 -36.50 0.03
C LYS A 412 14.90 -35.02 0.33
N ALA A 413 14.85 -34.64 1.60
CA ALA A 413 14.75 -33.24 2.02
C ALA A 413 15.96 -32.44 1.50
N GLN A 414 17.17 -32.94 1.76
CA GLN A 414 18.41 -32.33 1.24
C GLN A 414 18.41 -32.29 -0.29
N GLN A 415 18.02 -33.37 -0.98
CA GLN A 415 17.96 -33.38 -2.45
C GLN A 415 16.94 -32.36 -3.00
N TYR A 416 15.78 -32.22 -2.37
CA TYR A 416 14.71 -31.33 -2.80
C TYR A 416 15.06 -29.85 -2.58
N TYR A 417 15.64 -29.52 -1.42
CA TYR A 417 16.00 -28.16 -1.04
C TYR A 417 17.40 -27.74 -1.50
N SER A 418 18.20 -28.65 -2.07
CA SER A 418 19.48 -28.27 -2.70
C SER A 418 19.31 -27.27 -3.84
N TYR A 419 18.17 -27.22 -4.54
CA TYR A 419 18.00 -26.34 -5.69
C TYR A 419 18.18 -24.86 -5.36
N TRP A 420 17.56 -24.37 -4.29
CA TRP A 420 17.70 -22.97 -3.89
C TRP A 420 19.06 -22.70 -3.24
N ILE A 421 19.60 -23.68 -2.50
CA ILE A 421 20.93 -23.57 -1.87
C ILE A 421 22.02 -23.47 -2.94
N ASP A 422 21.97 -24.34 -3.95
CA ASP A 422 22.95 -24.40 -5.03
C ASP A 422 22.88 -23.12 -5.88
N VAL A 423 21.70 -22.54 -6.08
CA VAL A 423 21.54 -21.22 -6.70
C VAL A 423 22.18 -20.13 -5.83
N MET A 424 21.90 -20.10 -4.53
CA MET A 424 22.49 -19.14 -3.60
C MET A 424 24.03 -19.26 -3.54
N THR A 425 24.58 -20.47 -3.62
CA THR A 425 26.05 -20.70 -3.71
C THR A 425 26.66 -20.00 -4.93
N LEU A 426 25.90 -19.80 -6.01
CA LEU A 426 26.35 -19.05 -7.20
C LEU A 426 26.12 -17.55 -7.08
N VAL A 427 25.02 -17.12 -6.44
CA VAL A 427 24.61 -15.71 -6.36
C VAL A 427 25.39 -14.96 -5.27
N LEU A 428 25.56 -15.56 -4.09
CA LEU A 428 26.14 -14.88 -2.93
C LEU A 428 27.54 -14.29 -3.18
N PRO A 429 28.50 -14.99 -3.83
CA PRO A 429 29.80 -14.40 -4.12
C PRO A 429 29.73 -13.10 -4.95
N GLU A 430 28.82 -13.03 -5.93
CA GLU A 430 28.62 -11.85 -6.76
C GLU A 430 27.98 -10.70 -5.95
N VAL A 431 27.03 -11.02 -5.06
CA VAL A 431 26.38 -10.04 -4.15
C VAL A 431 27.33 -9.53 -3.07
N PHE A 432 28.31 -10.34 -2.68
CA PHE A 432 29.35 -9.92 -1.73
C PHE A 432 30.50 -9.16 -2.39
N GLU A 433 30.78 -9.39 -3.67
CA GLU A 433 31.64 -8.47 -4.41
C GLU A 433 30.91 -7.13 -4.63
N LEU A 434 29.62 -7.19 -4.99
CA LEU A 434 28.75 -6.03 -5.27
C LEU A 434 29.43 -5.02 -6.21
N ASP A 435 30.06 -5.51 -7.27
CA ASP A 435 30.73 -4.71 -8.29
C ASP A 435 30.56 -5.42 -9.64
N ASP A 436 29.86 -4.79 -10.58
CA ASP A 436 29.72 -5.28 -11.95
C ASP A 436 30.77 -4.69 -12.92
N GLU A 437 31.71 -3.91 -12.38
CA GLU A 437 32.72 -3.11 -13.06
C GLU A 437 32.15 -2.04 -14.02
N LEU A 438 30.86 -1.71 -13.93
CA LEU A 438 30.18 -0.71 -14.74
C LEU A 438 29.93 0.57 -13.96
N ILE A 439 30.01 1.70 -14.66
CA ILE A 439 29.52 2.96 -14.09
C ILE A 439 27.99 3.01 -14.24
N PRO A 440 27.24 3.58 -13.27
CA PRO A 440 25.81 3.76 -13.41
C PRO A 440 25.46 4.60 -14.64
N ALA A 441 24.27 4.35 -15.21
CA ALA A 441 23.76 5.18 -16.29
C ALA A 441 23.40 6.58 -15.78
N THR A 442 23.49 7.59 -16.64
CA THR A 442 22.98 8.94 -16.33
C THR A 442 21.45 8.91 -16.35
N PRO A 443 20.77 9.40 -15.29
CA PRO A 443 19.32 9.53 -15.30
C PRO A 443 18.85 10.42 -16.44
N THR A 444 17.83 9.98 -17.17
CA THR A 444 17.27 10.69 -18.32
C THR A 444 15.91 11.30 -18.00
N ASN A 445 15.43 12.19 -18.88
CA ASN A 445 14.16 12.91 -18.71
C ASN A 445 14.01 13.65 -17.38
N PHE A 446 15.12 14.16 -16.83
CA PHE A 446 15.10 14.97 -15.63
C PHE A 446 14.30 16.26 -15.85
N ALA A 447 13.24 16.44 -15.06
CA ALA A 447 12.25 17.50 -15.24
C ALA A 447 11.73 18.01 -13.90
N ILE A 448 11.06 19.17 -13.94
CA ILE A 448 10.25 19.67 -12.84
C ILE A 448 8.82 19.19 -13.08
N GLU A 449 8.29 18.45 -12.11
CA GLU A 449 6.90 17.97 -12.15
C GLU A 449 5.96 19.06 -11.64
N GLU A 450 6.25 19.60 -10.46
CA GLU A 450 5.43 20.63 -9.80
C GLU A 450 6.32 21.60 -9.00
N GLN A 451 5.84 22.84 -8.83
CA GLN A 451 6.54 23.87 -8.08
C GLN A 451 5.60 24.42 -7.01
N PHE A 452 6.14 24.58 -5.80
CA PHE A 452 5.44 25.13 -4.65
C PHE A 452 6.11 26.42 -4.19
N PHE A 453 5.58 27.02 -3.13
CA PHE A 453 6.16 28.23 -2.56
C PHE A 453 7.50 27.96 -1.84
N ASP A 454 7.71 26.76 -1.28
CA ASP A 454 8.91 26.37 -0.54
C ASP A 454 9.45 24.99 -0.93
N ALA A 455 8.95 24.41 -2.02
CA ALA A 455 9.39 23.11 -2.51
C ALA A 455 9.37 23.03 -4.04
N ILE A 456 10.20 22.16 -4.61
CA ILE A 456 10.17 21.82 -6.04
C ILE A 456 10.18 20.29 -6.16
N GLU A 457 9.18 19.76 -6.86
CA GLU A 457 9.07 18.35 -7.19
C GLU A 457 9.74 18.07 -8.52
N LEU A 458 10.59 17.05 -8.52
CA LEU A 458 11.45 16.66 -9.63
C LEU A 458 11.10 15.24 -10.06
N SER A 459 11.23 14.95 -11.35
CA SER A 459 11.02 13.62 -11.91
C SER A 459 12.12 13.24 -12.91
N TRP A 460 12.38 11.94 -13.07
CA TRP A 460 13.32 11.36 -14.03
C TRP A 460 12.92 9.92 -14.41
N GLU A 461 13.58 9.35 -15.42
CA GLU A 461 13.49 7.92 -15.71
C GLU A 461 14.48 7.13 -14.85
N HIS A 462 14.01 6.05 -14.23
CA HIS A 462 14.85 5.15 -13.46
C HIS A 462 15.98 4.54 -14.29
N ILE A 463 17.05 4.13 -13.62
CA ILE A 463 18.20 3.46 -14.24
C ILE A 463 18.29 2.00 -13.84
N SER A 464 19.25 1.30 -14.45
CA SER A 464 19.63 -0.07 -14.12
C SER A 464 21.09 -0.09 -13.68
N SER A 465 21.35 -0.49 -12.44
CA SER A 465 22.70 -0.64 -11.86
C SER A 465 22.65 -1.68 -10.75
N PHE A 466 23.55 -2.67 -10.82
CA PHE A 466 23.56 -3.81 -9.90
C PHE A 466 23.99 -3.42 -8.48
N ASP A 467 24.96 -2.52 -8.40
CA ASP A 467 25.62 -2.01 -7.20
C ASP A 467 25.19 -0.57 -6.86
N PHE A 468 23.99 -0.17 -7.29
CA PHE A 468 23.45 1.18 -7.09
C PHE A 468 23.44 1.58 -5.59
N GLU A 469 23.95 2.77 -5.28
CA GLU A 469 23.95 3.32 -3.92
C GLU A 469 22.91 4.42 -3.78
N THR A 470 22.90 5.40 -4.69
CA THR A 470 21.97 6.53 -4.59
C THR A 470 21.82 7.37 -5.86
N TYR A 471 20.66 8.03 -6.01
CA TYR A 471 20.56 9.25 -6.79
C TYR A 471 21.03 10.46 -5.98
N GLU A 472 21.84 11.31 -6.60
CA GLU A 472 22.25 12.61 -6.04
C GLU A 472 21.66 13.73 -6.89
N VAL A 473 20.75 14.50 -6.29
CA VAL A 473 20.21 15.74 -6.87
C VAL A 473 21.07 16.90 -6.38
N LEU A 474 21.79 17.52 -7.31
CA LEU A 474 22.56 18.73 -7.08
C LEU A 474 21.64 19.93 -7.29
N TYR A 475 21.58 20.84 -6.32
CA TYR A 475 20.75 22.04 -6.43
C TYR A 475 21.43 23.31 -5.89
N GLY A 476 21.06 24.47 -6.40
CA GLY A 476 21.63 25.76 -5.97
C GLY A 476 20.95 26.96 -6.61
N THR A 477 21.24 28.16 -6.11
CA THR A 477 20.62 29.43 -6.56
C THR A 477 21.32 30.10 -7.74
N GLU A 478 22.36 29.46 -8.27
CA GLU A 478 23.12 29.84 -9.46
C GLU A 478 23.32 28.58 -10.33
N PRO A 479 23.53 28.71 -11.66
CA PRO A 479 23.81 27.57 -12.53
C PRO A 479 24.88 26.63 -11.97
N ILE A 480 24.64 25.32 -12.04
CA ILE A 480 25.41 24.30 -11.33
C ILE A 480 26.80 24.16 -11.96
N GLY A 481 27.80 24.62 -11.21
CA GLY A 481 29.22 24.57 -11.51
C GLY A 481 30.03 23.89 -10.41
N GLY A 482 31.35 24.07 -10.43
CA GLY A 482 32.22 23.41 -9.46
C GLY A 482 32.12 23.99 -8.05
N GLY A 483 31.24 23.42 -7.21
CA GLY A 483 31.17 23.66 -5.77
C GLY A 483 30.24 24.78 -5.31
N ASN A 484 29.27 25.19 -6.14
CA ASN A 484 28.23 26.18 -5.80
C ASN A 484 26.84 25.55 -5.62
N TYR A 485 26.78 24.29 -5.20
CA TYR A 485 25.56 23.51 -5.06
C TYR A 485 25.56 22.73 -3.74
N GLU A 486 24.36 22.33 -3.33
CA GLU A 486 24.10 21.34 -2.29
C GLU A 486 23.72 20.00 -2.95
N ILE A 487 23.86 18.90 -2.22
CA ILE A 487 23.50 17.56 -2.69
C ILE A 487 22.37 17.06 -1.81
N PHE A 488 21.28 16.66 -2.44
CA PHE A 488 20.19 15.90 -1.83
C PHE A 488 20.30 14.44 -2.29
N SER A 489 20.29 13.50 -1.35
CA SER A 489 20.64 12.10 -1.58
C SER A 489 19.86 11.15 -0.66
N ARG A 490 20.20 9.87 -0.68
CA ARG A 490 19.70 8.86 0.29
C ARG A 490 19.83 9.24 1.77
N ALA A 491 20.76 10.13 2.11
CA ALA A 491 20.94 10.59 3.49
C ALA A 491 19.84 11.59 3.91
N ASP A 492 19.20 12.22 2.93
CA ASP A 492 18.13 13.20 3.10
C ASP A 492 16.75 12.55 2.89
N ASP A 493 16.63 11.62 1.93
CA ASP A 493 15.46 10.76 1.73
C ASP A 493 15.87 9.34 1.32
N GLU A 494 15.54 8.35 2.15
CA GLU A 494 15.87 6.93 1.97
C GLU A 494 15.41 6.35 0.62
N LEU A 495 14.35 6.89 0.01
CA LEU A 495 13.86 6.44 -1.30
C LEU A 495 14.92 6.57 -2.40
N LEU A 496 15.82 7.56 -2.28
CA LEU A 496 16.90 7.76 -3.25
C LEU A 496 17.97 6.67 -3.22
N ALA A 497 17.88 5.68 -2.33
CA ALA A 497 18.68 4.45 -2.40
C ALA A 497 18.09 3.42 -3.39
N SER A 498 16.83 3.56 -3.80
CA SER A 498 16.22 2.71 -4.80
C SER A 498 16.60 3.15 -6.21
N GLN A 499 17.20 2.25 -7.00
CA GLN A 499 17.41 2.51 -8.43
C GLN A 499 16.09 2.68 -9.21
N ARG A 500 14.96 2.24 -8.63
CA ARG A 500 13.62 2.35 -9.21
C ARG A 500 12.90 3.66 -8.86
N GLU A 501 13.52 4.54 -8.07
CA GLU A 501 12.94 5.84 -7.78
C GLU A 501 12.91 6.73 -9.04
N GLU A 502 11.81 7.46 -9.22
CA GLU A 502 11.53 8.26 -10.42
C GLU A 502 11.21 9.73 -10.07
N GLY A 503 11.17 10.10 -8.80
CA GLY A 503 10.99 11.50 -8.41
C GLY A 503 11.35 11.81 -6.96
N ILE A 504 11.45 13.09 -6.65
CA ILE A 504 11.66 13.58 -5.28
C ILE A 504 11.14 15.00 -5.11
N SER A 505 10.75 15.36 -3.89
CA SER A 505 10.45 16.74 -3.51
C SER A 505 11.63 17.34 -2.73
N ILE A 506 12.20 18.43 -3.23
CA ILE A 506 13.19 19.22 -2.49
C ILE A 506 12.43 20.33 -1.77
N ALA A 507 12.25 20.17 -0.45
CA ALA A 507 11.50 21.09 0.41
C ALA A 507 12.40 22.11 1.13
N ASP A 508 11.79 22.94 1.99
CA ASP A 508 12.45 23.99 2.80
C ASP A 508 13.27 25.00 1.97
N LEU A 509 12.87 25.24 0.73
CA LEU A 509 13.47 26.21 -0.18
C LEU A 509 13.04 27.66 0.15
N GLU A 510 13.89 28.63 -0.18
CA GLU A 510 13.58 30.04 0.02
C GLU A 510 12.45 30.48 -0.94
N LEU A 511 11.51 31.31 -0.47
CA LEU A 511 10.45 31.90 -1.30
C LEU A 511 11.04 32.80 -2.39
N ASN A 512 10.36 32.88 -3.55
CA ASN A 512 10.73 33.74 -4.68
C ASN A 512 12.20 33.58 -5.15
N GLN A 513 12.66 32.34 -5.25
CA GLN A 513 14.05 32.05 -5.58
C GLN A 513 14.10 31.05 -6.73
N VAL A 514 14.91 31.39 -7.74
CA VAL A 514 15.25 30.46 -8.82
C VAL A 514 16.29 29.46 -8.31
N TYR A 515 16.01 28.18 -8.49
CA TYR A 515 16.93 27.08 -8.23
C TYR A 515 17.27 26.36 -9.53
N TYR A 516 18.52 25.95 -9.64
CA TYR A 516 19.06 25.14 -10.73
C TYR A 516 19.30 23.74 -10.21
N PHE A 517 19.02 22.74 -11.03
CA PHE A 517 19.10 21.33 -10.65
C PHE A 517 19.86 20.52 -11.70
N LYS A 518 20.63 19.54 -11.23
CA LYS A 518 21.15 18.41 -12.01
C LYS A 518 21.03 17.15 -11.17
N ILE A 519 20.90 16.00 -11.81
CA ILE A 519 20.91 14.71 -11.14
C ILE A 519 22.04 13.84 -11.67
N ARG A 520 22.60 12.98 -10.82
CA ARG A 520 23.47 11.86 -11.19
C ARG A 520 23.14 10.64 -10.33
N ALA A 521 23.68 9.50 -10.72
CA ALA A 521 23.64 8.28 -9.94
C ALA A 521 25.05 7.94 -9.43
N LYS A 522 25.09 7.27 -8.28
CA LYS A 522 26.30 6.77 -7.61
C LYS A 522 26.10 5.30 -7.26
N ASP A 523 27.14 4.49 -7.42
CA ASP A 523 27.20 3.11 -6.94
C ASP A 523 28.03 2.97 -5.65
N TYR A 524 27.98 1.79 -5.03
CA TYR A 524 28.74 1.46 -3.82
C TYR A 524 30.26 1.40 -4.03
N ASN A 525 30.73 1.45 -5.28
CA ASN A 525 32.13 1.43 -5.67
C ASN A 525 32.70 2.84 -5.94
N ASP A 526 31.96 3.89 -5.51
CA ASP A 526 32.30 5.30 -5.69
C ASP A 526 32.43 5.73 -7.17
N ASN A 527 31.79 5.03 -8.10
CA ASN A 527 31.62 5.52 -9.46
C ASN A 527 30.39 6.43 -9.56
N TYR A 528 30.48 7.39 -10.46
CA TYR A 528 29.42 8.36 -10.73
C TYR A 528 29.07 8.33 -12.20
N SER A 529 27.78 8.37 -12.50
CA SER A 529 27.33 8.68 -13.85
C SER A 529 27.68 10.12 -14.24
N ASP A 530 27.59 10.44 -15.54
CA ASP A 530 27.62 11.84 -15.97
C ASP A 530 26.40 12.58 -15.38
N LEU A 531 26.53 13.88 -15.12
CA LEU A 531 25.40 14.72 -14.70
C LEU A 531 24.37 14.83 -15.83
N SER A 532 23.10 14.90 -15.45
CA SER A 532 21.99 15.26 -16.34
C SER A 532 22.18 16.64 -16.97
N GLU A 533 21.35 16.93 -17.96
CA GLU A 533 21.13 18.33 -18.38
C GLU A 533 20.65 19.18 -17.19
N GLU A 534 20.99 20.47 -17.23
CA GLU A 534 20.57 21.43 -16.20
C GLU A 534 19.13 21.87 -16.45
N ILE A 535 18.31 21.83 -15.40
CA ILE A 535 16.98 22.42 -15.38
C ILE A 535 16.91 23.49 -14.30
N SER A 536 15.91 24.36 -14.36
CA SER A 536 15.70 25.40 -13.35
C SER A 536 14.23 25.59 -13.06
N GLY A 537 13.92 25.80 -11.78
CA GLY A 537 12.58 26.10 -11.27
C GLY A 537 12.60 27.33 -10.38
N ILE A 538 11.43 27.86 -10.08
CA ILE A 538 11.23 29.00 -9.19
C ILE A 538 10.22 28.63 -8.11
N THR A 539 10.56 28.96 -6.87
CA THR A 539 9.61 28.94 -5.76
C THR A 539 8.69 30.15 -5.81
N GLY A 540 7.41 29.95 -5.46
CA GLY A 540 6.39 30.99 -5.62
C GLY A 540 6.71 32.33 -4.92
N PRO A 541 6.53 33.49 -5.59
CA PRO A 541 6.69 34.80 -4.96
C PRO A 541 5.50 35.19 -4.06
N ALA A 542 4.46 34.35 -4.03
CA ALA A 542 3.33 34.51 -3.14
C ALA A 542 2.82 33.14 -2.67
N ILE A 543 2.21 33.14 -1.49
CA ILE A 543 1.41 32.03 -0.96
C ILE A 543 -0.04 32.47 -1.06
N ILE A 544 -0.90 31.63 -1.63
CA ILE A 544 -2.32 31.93 -1.80
C ILE A 544 -3.19 30.98 -0.99
N SER A 545 -4.37 31.47 -0.64
CA SER A 545 -5.46 30.69 -0.11
C SER A 545 -6.79 31.11 -0.72
N ASN A 546 -7.85 30.34 -0.46
CA ASN A 546 -9.23 30.66 -0.84
C ASN A 546 -9.46 30.89 -2.35
N LEU A 547 -8.71 30.23 -3.23
CA LEU A 547 -8.93 30.32 -4.68
C LEU A 547 -10.31 29.75 -5.07
N LEU A 548 -11.23 30.62 -5.45
CA LEU A 548 -12.63 30.30 -5.71
C LEU A 548 -13.15 31.02 -6.96
N ALA A 549 -13.83 30.30 -7.85
CA ALA A 549 -14.62 30.88 -8.94
C ALA A 549 -16.12 30.73 -8.68
N ILE A 550 -16.87 31.82 -8.85
CA ILE A 550 -18.33 31.89 -8.69
C ILE A 550 -18.93 32.26 -10.04
N GLY A 551 -19.84 31.44 -10.56
CA GLY A 551 -20.51 31.69 -11.84
C GLY A 551 -21.79 32.51 -11.66
N GLU A 552 -21.80 33.75 -12.11
CA GLU A 552 -22.95 34.67 -12.07
C GLU A 552 -23.74 34.63 -13.40
N ASP A 553 -24.53 35.67 -13.72
CA ASP A 553 -25.22 35.79 -15.01
C ASP A 553 -24.27 36.35 -16.07
N ALA A 554 -23.85 35.49 -17.01
CA ALA A 554 -22.93 35.83 -18.09
C ALA A 554 -21.57 36.39 -17.63
N SER A 555 -21.20 36.18 -16.37
CA SER A 555 -19.91 36.53 -15.79
C SER A 555 -19.48 35.51 -14.75
N SER A 556 -18.21 35.56 -14.34
CA SER A 556 -17.73 34.87 -13.15
C SER A 556 -16.84 35.76 -12.31
N ILE A 557 -16.91 35.60 -10.99
CA ILE A 557 -16.01 36.26 -10.05
C ILE A 557 -14.99 35.22 -9.58
N LEU A 558 -13.70 35.50 -9.79
CA LEU A 558 -12.58 34.75 -9.25
C LEU A 558 -12.03 35.51 -8.04
N MET A 559 -11.85 34.83 -6.92
CA MET A 559 -11.28 35.41 -5.70
C MET A 559 -10.16 34.54 -5.15
N TRP A 560 -9.18 35.16 -4.52
CA TRP A 560 -8.14 34.49 -3.73
C TRP A 560 -7.56 35.48 -2.71
N THR A 561 -6.94 34.95 -1.66
CA THR A 561 -6.16 35.74 -0.71
C THR A 561 -4.69 35.44 -0.94
N ALA A 562 -3.86 36.48 -1.06
CA ALA A 562 -2.41 36.32 -1.00
C ALA A 562 -1.96 36.50 0.45
N ASP A 563 -1.74 35.37 1.13
CA ASP A 563 -1.35 35.32 2.54
C ASP A 563 0.04 35.92 2.74
N ILE A 564 0.98 35.59 1.84
CA ILE A 564 2.35 36.12 1.82
C ILE A 564 2.70 36.56 0.40
N GLN A 565 3.45 37.66 0.27
CA GLN A 565 3.96 38.17 -0.99
C GLN A 565 5.37 38.72 -0.80
N VAL A 566 6.31 38.29 -1.64
CA VAL A 566 7.72 38.70 -1.62
C VAL A 566 8.09 39.13 -3.03
N ASP A 567 8.31 40.44 -3.23
CA ASP A 567 8.66 41.01 -4.53
C ASP A 567 7.76 40.52 -5.68
N ASN A 568 6.46 40.35 -5.38
CA ASN A 568 5.41 40.02 -6.35
C ASN A 568 4.99 41.28 -7.14
N GLN A 569 5.16 41.29 -8.45
CA GLN A 569 4.63 42.32 -9.36
C GLN A 569 3.11 42.22 -9.52
N GLY A 570 2.55 41.01 -9.42
CA GLY A 570 1.11 40.77 -9.47
C GLY A 570 0.74 39.43 -10.09
N PHE A 571 -0.56 39.24 -10.30
CA PHE A 571 -1.13 37.96 -10.74
C PHE A 571 -1.57 37.98 -12.20
N ASN A 572 -1.45 36.84 -12.89
CA ASN A 572 -2.11 36.59 -14.17
C ASN A 572 -3.25 35.59 -13.99
N VAL A 573 -4.34 35.77 -14.74
CA VAL A 573 -5.50 34.88 -14.70
C VAL A 573 -5.61 34.11 -16.02
N TYR A 574 -5.71 32.79 -15.89
CA TYR A 574 -5.82 31.85 -17.00
C TYR A 574 -7.16 31.14 -16.99
N ARG A 575 -7.75 30.95 -18.16
CA ARG A 575 -9.02 30.25 -18.34
C ARG A 575 -8.94 29.20 -19.43
N LYS A 576 -9.69 28.10 -19.27
CA LYS A 576 -10.01 27.16 -20.35
C LYS A 576 -11.48 26.74 -20.33
N THR A 577 -11.94 26.19 -21.45
CA THR A 577 -13.28 25.61 -21.62
C THR A 577 -13.13 24.21 -22.20
N GLY A 578 -13.66 23.19 -21.53
CA GLY A 578 -13.56 21.79 -21.97
C GLY A 578 -12.10 21.29 -22.05
N PRO A 579 -11.71 20.57 -23.13
CA PRO A 579 -10.37 19.97 -23.26
C PRO A 579 -9.31 20.94 -23.81
N GLU A 580 -9.67 22.19 -24.07
CA GLU A 580 -8.75 23.19 -24.62
C GLU A 580 -7.65 23.59 -23.61
N PRO A 581 -6.49 24.07 -24.07
CA PRO A 581 -5.44 24.57 -23.18
C PRO A 581 -5.87 25.86 -22.47
N TYR A 582 -5.23 26.15 -21.34
CA TYR A 582 -5.37 27.42 -20.64
C TYR A 582 -4.85 28.58 -21.50
N VAL A 583 -5.60 29.67 -21.51
CA VAL A 583 -5.19 30.95 -22.12
C VAL A 583 -5.22 32.05 -21.07
N GLN A 584 -4.21 32.91 -21.06
CA GLN A 584 -4.22 34.11 -20.21
C GLN A 584 -5.32 35.06 -20.70
N ILE A 585 -6.23 35.43 -19.80
CA ILE A 585 -7.37 36.31 -20.11
C ILE A 585 -7.18 37.72 -19.56
N ASP A 586 -6.41 37.89 -18.49
CA ASP A 586 -6.01 39.17 -17.94
C ASP A 586 -4.73 39.02 -17.10
N GLY A 587 -4.14 40.13 -16.67
CA GLY A 587 -2.98 40.14 -15.80
C GLY A 587 -2.63 41.51 -15.23
N TRP A 588 -1.72 41.51 -14.27
CA TRP A 588 -1.29 42.71 -13.54
C TRP A 588 -0.75 43.84 -14.43
N GLU A 589 -0.22 43.52 -15.62
CA GLU A 589 0.26 44.52 -16.57
C GLU A 589 -0.86 45.42 -17.11
N THR A 590 -2.08 44.88 -17.23
CA THR A 590 -3.25 45.54 -17.82
C THR A 590 -4.32 45.88 -16.79
N ASN A 591 -4.35 45.18 -15.67
CA ASN A 591 -5.33 45.34 -14.62
C ASN A 591 -4.68 45.75 -13.28
N PRO A 592 -4.86 47.02 -12.86
CA PRO A 592 -4.33 47.52 -11.59
C PRO A 592 -4.81 46.77 -10.35
N ASP A 593 -5.98 46.13 -10.41
CA ASP A 593 -6.54 45.36 -9.30
C ASP A 593 -5.83 44.00 -9.11
N LEU A 594 -5.06 43.57 -10.12
CA LEU A 594 -4.20 42.38 -10.07
C LEU A 594 -2.74 42.70 -9.73
N THR A 595 -2.40 43.96 -9.47
CA THR A 595 -1.04 44.37 -9.08
C THR A 595 -0.69 43.85 -7.69
N GLY A 596 0.49 43.25 -7.57
CA GLY A 596 1.01 42.69 -6.33
C GLY A 596 1.18 43.73 -5.23
N SER A 597 1.16 43.27 -3.98
CA SER A 597 1.32 44.09 -2.79
C SER A 597 2.49 43.59 -1.94
N THR A 598 3.09 44.48 -1.16
CA THR A 598 4.09 44.11 -0.15
C THR A 598 3.46 43.78 1.21
N LEU A 599 2.13 43.81 1.31
CA LEU A 599 1.40 43.45 2.53
C LEU A 599 0.99 41.97 2.49
N PRO A 600 1.00 41.28 3.64
CA PRO A 600 0.36 39.97 3.76
C PRO A 600 -1.17 40.10 3.81
N ASP A 601 -1.86 38.97 3.67
CA ASP A 601 -3.32 38.82 3.79
C ASP A 601 -4.12 39.79 2.89
N VAL A 602 -3.74 39.88 1.61
CA VAL A 602 -4.40 40.77 0.63
C VAL A 602 -5.38 39.97 -0.21
N ASP A 603 -6.65 40.36 -0.17
CA ASP A 603 -7.69 39.77 -1.02
C ASP A 603 -7.64 40.36 -2.44
N TYR A 604 -7.74 39.48 -3.42
CA TYR A 604 -7.83 39.79 -4.85
C TYR A 604 -9.16 39.30 -5.41
N GLU A 605 -9.71 40.07 -6.34
CA GLU A 605 -10.94 39.76 -7.07
C GLU A 605 -10.74 40.07 -8.55
N PHE A 606 -11.20 39.16 -9.41
CA PHE A 606 -11.22 39.33 -10.86
C PHE A 606 -12.59 38.95 -11.42
N ILE A 607 -13.19 39.86 -12.20
CA ILE A 607 -14.47 39.63 -12.86
C ILE A 607 -14.21 39.30 -14.33
N ASP A 608 -14.58 38.08 -14.73
CA ASP A 608 -14.58 37.64 -16.11
C ASP A 608 -15.97 37.85 -16.72
N GLU A 609 -16.09 38.79 -17.66
CA GLU A 609 -17.36 39.18 -18.28
C GLU A 609 -17.60 38.44 -19.63
N ASP A 610 -18.78 38.63 -20.20
CA ASP A 610 -19.17 38.11 -21.52
C ASP A 610 -19.10 36.56 -21.66
N LEU A 611 -19.35 35.84 -20.56
CA LEU A 611 -19.37 34.38 -20.52
C LEU A 611 -20.70 33.79 -21.03
N GLU A 612 -20.62 32.62 -21.67
CA GLU A 612 -21.81 31.87 -22.04
C GLU A 612 -22.39 31.11 -20.83
N ASN A 613 -23.64 31.42 -20.47
CA ASN A 613 -24.37 30.72 -19.43
C ASN A 613 -24.55 29.23 -19.74
N GLY A 614 -24.38 28.38 -18.72
CA GLY A 614 -24.45 26.91 -18.81
C GLY A 614 -23.14 26.24 -19.25
N THR A 615 -22.08 27.02 -19.48
CA THR A 615 -20.76 26.51 -19.88
C THR A 615 -19.82 26.41 -18.67
N TYR A 616 -19.10 25.29 -18.55
CA TYR A 616 -18.06 25.11 -17.53
C TYR A 616 -16.77 25.82 -17.92
N TYR A 617 -16.28 26.67 -17.03
CA TYR A 617 -14.99 27.34 -17.13
C TYR A 617 -14.08 26.90 -15.99
N TYR A 618 -12.80 26.72 -16.31
CA TYR A 618 -11.76 26.34 -15.36
C TYR A 618 -10.71 27.45 -15.32
N TYR A 619 -10.28 27.82 -14.11
CA TYR A 619 -9.34 28.89 -13.87
C TYR A 619 -8.08 28.40 -13.16
N LYS A 620 -6.97 29.04 -13.50
CA LYS A 620 -5.69 29.00 -12.79
C LYS A 620 -5.16 30.42 -12.67
N ILE A 621 -4.33 30.64 -11.66
CA ILE A 621 -3.60 31.90 -11.51
C ILE A 621 -2.09 31.65 -11.46
N SER A 622 -1.33 32.69 -11.76
CA SER A 622 0.11 32.73 -11.56
C SER A 622 0.50 34.01 -10.84
N ALA A 623 1.70 34.06 -10.27
CA ALA A 623 2.31 35.27 -9.75
C ALA A 623 3.62 35.55 -10.49
N VAL A 624 3.90 36.82 -10.77
CA VAL A 624 5.11 37.28 -11.47
C VAL A 624 5.98 38.07 -10.52
N ASN A 625 7.26 37.74 -10.39
CA ASN A 625 8.18 38.45 -9.51
C ASN A 625 8.81 39.71 -10.15
N ILE A 626 9.65 40.44 -9.40
CA ILE A 626 10.34 41.65 -9.92
C ILE A 626 11.41 41.39 -11.00
N GLN A 627 11.73 40.12 -11.28
CA GLN A 627 12.67 39.67 -12.31
C GLN A 627 11.92 39.22 -13.58
N ASP A 628 10.59 39.37 -13.62
CA ASP A 628 9.68 38.90 -14.67
C ASP A 628 9.61 37.36 -14.80
N ASP A 629 9.98 36.61 -13.75
CA ASP A 629 9.76 35.16 -13.68
C ASP A 629 8.33 34.87 -13.22
N GLU A 630 7.66 33.94 -13.91
CA GLU A 630 6.28 33.57 -13.64
C GLU A 630 6.19 32.21 -12.92
N PHE A 631 5.51 32.20 -11.77
CA PHE A 631 5.16 31.01 -11.00
C PHE A 631 3.67 30.69 -11.17
N ILE A 632 3.35 29.53 -11.74
CA ILE A 632 1.96 29.07 -11.89
C ILE A 632 1.58 28.26 -10.67
N PHE A 633 0.48 28.65 -10.01
CA PHE A 633 -0.04 27.91 -8.87
C PHE A 633 -0.60 26.55 -9.31
N PRO A 634 -0.34 25.47 -8.54
CA PRO A 634 -0.89 24.15 -8.84
C PRO A 634 -2.42 24.12 -8.67
N GLU A 635 -2.97 24.94 -7.76
CA GLU A 635 -4.41 25.04 -7.49
C GLU A 635 -5.21 25.47 -8.73
N GLN A 636 -6.38 24.83 -8.92
CA GLN A 636 -7.35 25.21 -9.93
C GLN A 636 -8.75 25.30 -9.33
N THR A 637 -9.59 26.14 -9.93
CA THR A 637 -10.99 26.29 -9.55
C THR A 637 -11.88 26.32 -10.79
N SER A 638 -13.20 26.18 -10.60
CA SER A 638 -14.14 26.13 -11.73
C SER A 638 -15.51 26.66 -11.34
N CYS A 639 -16.23 27.18 -12.33
CA CYS A 639 -17.62 27.59 -12.18
C CYS A 639 -18.39 27.38 -13.49
N SER A 640 -19.71 27.58 -13.41
CA SER A 640 -20.58 27.69 -14.59
C SER A 640 -21.50 28.88 -14.40
N PRO A 641 -21.38 29.96 -15.19
CA PRO A 641 -22.31 31.08 -15.19
C PRO A 641 -23.73 30.61 -15.53
N HIS A 642 -24.75 31.16 -14.87
CA HIS A 642 -26.16 30.87 -15.16
C HIS A 642 -27.01 32.13 -15.08
N ALA A 643 -27.99 32.18 -15.98
CA ALA A 643 -28.90 33.32 -16.07
C ALA A 643 -29.64 33.57 -14.75
N VAL A 644 -29.75 34.84 -14.35
CA VAL A 644 -30.57 35.28 -13.22
C VAL A 644 -31.83 35.95 -13.77
N PHE A 645 -32.97 35.49 -13.30
CA PHE A 645 -34.27 36.01 -13.70
C PHE A 645 -34.88 36.81 -12.57
N TRP A 646 -35.72 37.79 -12.87
CA TRP A 646 -36.25 38.70 -11.86
C TRP A 646 -37.77 38.65 -11.82
N LEU A 647 -38.31 38.47 -10.63
CA LEU A 647 -39.71 38.73 -10.35
C LEU A 647 -39.84 40.19 -9.92
N ILE A 648 -40.67 40.95 -10.64
CA ILE A 648 -40.83 42.40 -10.47
C ILE A 648 -42.23 42.67 -9.94
N THR A 649 -42.30 43.33 -8.79
CA THR A 649 -43.55 43.81 -8.19
C THR A 649 -43.64 45.31 -8.36
N SER A 650 -44.75 45.83 -8.89
CA SER A 650 -44.95 47.28 -9.01
C SER A 650 -46.40 47.71 -8.83
N ASN A 651 -46.64 49.00 -8.65
CA ASN A 651 -47.97 49.57 -8.93
C ASN A 651 -48.24 49.58 -10.45
N LEU A 652 -49.49 49.79 -10.86
CA LEU A 652 -49.90 49.69 -12.28
C LEU A 652 -49.15 50.61 -13.25
N ASN A 653 -48.65 51.76 -12.78
CA ASN A 653 -47.87 52.69 -13.61
C ASN A 653 -46.35 52.47 -13.49
N ALA A 654 -45.92 51.46 -12.71
CA ALA A 654 -44.54 51.12 -12.40
C ALA A 654 -43.71 52.29 -11.79
N ALA A 655 -44.36 53.28 -11.17
CA ALA A 655 -43.69 54.39 -10.52
C ALA A 655 -43.02 53.99 -9.19
N ILE A 656 -43.58 52.98 -8.51
CA ILE A 656 -43.00 52.34 -7.32
C ILE A 656 -42.89 50.86 -7.67
N LYS A 657 -41.69 50.30 -7.53
CA LYS A 657 -41.41 48.91 -7.84
C LYS A 657 -40.24 48.37 -7.03
N ASP A 658 -40.22 47.06 -6.88
CA ASP A 658 -39.13 46.31 -6.29
C ASP A 658 -39.00 44.95 -7.01
N SER A 659 -37.89 44.25 -6.82
CA SER A 659 -37.64 42.97 -7.49
C SER A 659 -36.80 41.99 -6.66
N ALA A 660 -36.97 40.70 -6.92
CA ALA A 660 -36.12 39.64 -6.38
C ALA A 660 -35.67 38.69 -7.51
N GLY A 661 -34.41 38.27 -7.47
CA GLY A 661 -33.75 37.42 -8.44
C GLY A 661 -33.90 35.95 -8.10
N PHE A 662 -34.15 35.09 -9.09
CA PHE A 662 -34.15 33.65 -8.94
C PHE A 662 -33.30 33.02 -10.04
N SER A 663 -32.57 31.98 -9.68
CA SER A 663 -31.70 31.25 -10.62
C SER A 663 -31.55 29.78 -10.21
N ALA A 664 -30.89 29.01 -11.07
CA ALA A 664 -30.46 27.65 -10.76
C ALA A 664 -29.06 27.41 -11.34
N ASN A 665 -28.11 27.00 -10.50
CA ASN A 665 -26.69 26.88 -10.86
C ASN A 665 -26.13 25.49 -10.50
N PHE A 666 -25.23 24.94 -11.32
CA PHE A 666 -24.59 23.65 -11.08
C PHE A 666 -23.75 23.61 -9.80
N PHE A 667 -23.26 24.78 -9.36
CA PHE A 667 -22.40 24.97 -8.19
C PHE A 667 -23.16 25.47 -6.95
N ALA A 668 -24.46 25.75 -7.07
CA ALA A 668 -25.33 26.07 -5.93
C ALA A 668 -25.98 24.81 -5.34
N SER A 669 -26.44 24.91 -4.10
CA SER A 669 -27.22 23.92 -3.38
C SER A 669 -28.69 24.37 -3.26
N ASP A 670 -29.51 23.58 -2.57
CA ASP A 670 -30.88 23.97 -2.20
C ASP A 670 -30.96 24.54 -0.77
N ASN A 671 -29.80 24.69 -0.12
CA ASN A 671 -29.66 25.36 1.17
C ASN A 671 -29.00 26.73 0.94
N TYR A 672 -28.75 27.48 2.02
CA TYR A 672 -28.07 28.77 1.93
C TYR A 672 -26.64 28.67 1.40
N ASP A 673 -26.40 29.33 0.27
CA ASP A 673 -25.10 29.51 -0.38
C ASP A 673 -24.73 31.01 -0.40
N PRO A 674 -23.76 31.48 0.40
CA PRO A 674 -23.53 32.92 0.62
C PRO A 674 -23.14 33.71 -0.64
N TYR A 675 -22.61 33.04 -1.67
CA TYR A 675 -22.22 33.65 -2.94
C TYR A 675 -23.34 33.65 -3.98
N TYR A 676 -24.38 32.84 -3.78
CA TYR A 676 -25.48 32.64 -4.72
C TYR A 676 -26.82 33.19 -4.19
N ASP A 677 -26.98 33.19 -2.87
CA ASP A 677 -28.14 33.67 -2.12
C ASP A 677 -27.84 35.03 -1.47
N LEU A 678 -28.15 36.09 -2.20
CA LEU A 678 -27.83 37.45 -1.79
C LEU A 678 -28.90 37.99 -0.86
N ILE A 679 -28.54 38.32 0.39
CA ILE A 679 -29.49 38.86 1.39
C ILE A 679 -29.98 40.26 0.99
N LYS A 680 -31.29 40.46 1.08
CA LYS A 680 -31.96 41.76 0.86
C LYS A 680 -32.03 42.57 2.15
N ILE A 681 -31.51 43.80 2.09
CA ILE A 681 -31.64 44.75 3.20
C ILE A 681 -32.93 45.56 3.04
N ASP A 682 -33.82 45.46 4.03
CA ASP A 682 -35.03 46.25 4.12
C ASP A 682 -34.72 47.73 4.42
N SER A 683 -34.99 48.60 3.45
CA SER A 683 -34.70 50.03 3.53
C SER A 683 -35.91 50.89 3.15
N THR A 684 -37.14 50.44 3.48
CA THR A 684 -38.37 51.12 3.06
C THR A 684 -38.47 52.58 3.57
N SER A 685 -38.70 53.52 2.64
CA SER A 685 -39.07 54.93 2.90
C SER A 685 -40.60 55.14 2.86
N SER A 686 -41.09 56.40 2.88
CA SER A 686 -42.51 56.68 2.57
C SER A 686 -42.80 56.42 1.09
N ASP A 687 -43.94 55.79 0.78
CA ASP A 687 -44.35 55.27 -0.55
C ASP A 687 -43.46 54.09 -1.00
N TYR A 688 -43.82 52.85 -0.62
CA TYR A 688 -42.99 51.66 -0.85
C TYR A 688 -43.74 50.42 -1.34
N ILE A 689 -43.01 49.61 -2.10
CA ILE A 689 -43.26 48.17 -2.33
C ILE A 689 -41.98 47.48 -1.92
N PHE A 690 -42.08 46.45 -1.08
CA PHE A 690 -40.97 45.56 -0.73
C PHE A 690 -41.35 44.15 -1.18
N SER A 691 -40.48 43.52 -1.95
CA SER A 691 -40.65 42.16 -2.42
C SER A 691 -39.34 41.37 -2.35
N ALA A 692 -39.37 40.18 -1.78
CA ALA A 692 -38.18 39.34 -1.64
C ALA A 692 -38.57 37.87 -1.74
N PHE A 693 -37.61 37.02 -2.10
CA PHE A 693 -37.73 35.61 -1.76
C PHE A 693 -37.46 35.40 -0.26
N TYR A 694 -38.03 34.35 0.32
CA TYR A 694 -38.09 34.19 1.77
C TYR A 694 -37.82 32.76 2.22
N GLU A 695 -36.88 32.60 3.14
CA GLU A 695 -36.55 31.31 3.76
C GLU A 695 -36.66 31.41 5.29
N GLU A 696 -37.51 30.56 5.88
CA GLU A 696 -37.80 30.56 7.33
C GLU A 696 -36.74 29.78 8.12
N ASP A 697 -36.22 28.70 7.53
CA ASP A 697 -35.45 27.65 8.22
C ASP A 697 -33.93 27.71 7.98
N TRP A 698 -33.42 28.69 7.23
CA TRP A 698 -31.99 28.88 7.03
C TRP A 698 -31.29 29.42 8.30
N GLU A 699 -29.96 29.25 8.41
CA GLU A 699 -29.20 29.47 9.65
C GLU A 699 -29.42 30.86 10.31
N PHE A 700 -29.83 31.85 9.52
CA PHE A 700 -30.39 33.10 9.99
C PHE A 700 -31.93 33.02 9.85
N ARG A 701 -32.65 32.92 10.97
CA ARG A 701 -34.12 32.89 10.95
C ARG A 701 -34.67 34.14 10.24
N ASP A 702 -35.69 33.93 9.40
CA ASP A 702 -36.36 34.98 8.61
C ASP A 702 -35.45 35.68 7.57
N CYS A 703 -34.86 34.91 6.64
CA CYS A 703 -34.05 35.45 5.56
C CYS A 703 -34.92 36.03 4.43
N TYR A 704 -34.68 37.30 4.07
CA TYR A 704 -35.25 37.93 2.88
C TYR A 704 -34.14 38.07 1.84
N LEU A 705 -34.36 37.55 0.65
CA LEU A 705 -33.33 37.41 -0.38
C LEU A 705 -33.58 38.36 -1.56
N TYR A 706 -32.52 39.06 -1.94
CA TYR A 706 -32.43 39.85 -3.16
C TYR A 706 -32.26 38.92 -4.36
N GLN A 707 -31.55 37.81 -4.17
CA GLN A 707 -31.42 36.71 -5.10
C GLN A 707 -31.45 35.38 -4.35
N GLU A 708 -32.18 34.40 -4.85
CA GLU A 708 -32.15 33.02 -4.37
C GLU A 708 -31.83 32.07 -5.53
N THR A 709 -30.80 31.26 -5.39
CA THR A 709 -30.33 30.36 -6.44
C THR A 709 -30.37 28.93 -5.96
N HIS A 710 -31.16 28.10 -6.63
CA HIS A 710 -31.22 26.68 -6.28
C HIS A 710 -30.14 25.89 -6.99
N ARG A 711 -29.94 24.64 -6.55
CA ARG A 711 -29.18 23.66 -7.31
C ARG A 711 -29.79 23.51 -8.71
N PHE A 712 -28.94 23.42 -9.72
CA PHE A 712 -29.38 23.22 -11.09
C PHE A 712 -30.34 22.02 -11.23
N PHE A 713 -31.39 22.22 -12.01
CA PHE A 713 -32.35 21.20 -12.40
C PHE A 713 -32.72 21.40 -13.87
N ASN A 714 -33.18 20.33 -14.52
CA ASN A 714 -33.71 20.45 -15.88
C ASN A 714 -35.19 20.87 -15.83
N PRO A 715 -35.54 22.09 -16.25
CA PRO A 715 -36.92 22.60 -16.19
C PRO A 715 -37.89 21.92 -17.18
N GLU A 716 -37.39 21.06 -18.10
CA GLU A 716 -38.22 20.22 -18.97
C GLU A 716 -38.83 19.02 -18.23
N TYR A 717 -38.21 18.58 -17.13
CA TYR A 717 -38.59 17.34 -16.43
C TYR A 717 -38.96 17.54 -14.97
N TYR A 718 -38.47 18.63 -14.36
CA TYR A 718 -38.62 18.93 -12.95
C TYR A 718 -39.05 20.38 -12.78
N TYR A 719 -39.61 20.69 -11.62
CA TYR A 719 -39.84 22.05 -11.18
C TYR A 719 -39.23 22.26 -9.81
N LYS A 720 -38.93 23.52 -9.50
CA LYS A 720 -38.57 24.00 -8.17
C LYS A 720 -39.47 25.15 -7.76
N THR A 721 -39.44 25.47 -6.47
CA THR A 721 -40.32 26.47 -5.87
C THR A 721 -39.54 27.48 -5.07
N TRP A 722 -39.91 28.75 -5.22
CA TRP A 722 -39.39 29.85 -4.40
C TRP A 722 -40.55 30.48 -3.63
N GLN A 723 -40.36 30.68 -2.32
CA GLN A 723 -41.32 31.41 -1.49
C GLN A 723 -41.12 32.90 -1.71
N TYR A 724 -42.16 33.60 -2.17
CA TYR A 724 -42.08 35.02 -2.52
C TYR A 724 -43.04 35.84 -1.66
N ARG A 725 -42.53 36.89 -1.01
CA ARG A 725 -43.32 37.74 -0.13
C ARG A 725 -43.35 39.17 -0.61
N VAL A 726 -44.52 39.80 -0.50
CA VAL A 726 -44.71 41.21 -0.84
C VAL A 726 -45.41 41.95 0.29
N ARG A 727 -44.92 43.14 0.65
CA ARG A 727 -45.65 44.11 1.49
C ARG A 727 -45.54 45.52 0.91
N THR A 728 -46.57 46.34 1.12
CA THR A 728 -46.65 47.67 0.51
C THR A 728 -47.58 48.60 1.29
N ASP A 729 -47.34 49.91 1.21
CA ASP A 729 -48.24 50.97 1.71
C ASP A 729 -49.28 51.43 0.68
N GLN A 730 -49.27 50.87 -0.54
CA GLN A 730 -50.22 51.16 -1.62
C GLN A 730 -51.56 50.43 -1.41
N LEU A 731 -52.21 50.67 -0.27
CA LEU A 731 -53.37 49.91 0.20
C LEU A 731 -54.61 50.11 -0.69
N ASN A 732 -55.25 48.99 -1.05
CA ASN A 732 -56.42 48.89 -1.94
C ASN A 732 -56.18 49.32 -3.39
N ASP A 733 -54.95 49.69 -3.75
CA ASP A 733 -54.55 49.85 -5.14
C ASP A 733 -54.17 48.48 -5.74
N SER A 734 -54.25 48.37 -7.05
CA SER A 734 -53.85 47.15 -7.76
C SER A 734 -52.34 47.12 -7.93
N ILE A 735 -51.73 46.06 -7.41
CA ILE A 735 -50.31 45.75 -7.50
C ILE A 735 -50.13 44.63 -8.51
N GLN A 736 -49.07 44.73 -9.31
CA GLN A 736 -48.78 43.80 -10.38
C GLN A 736 -47.46 43.07 -10.14
N ILE A 737 -47.45 41.77 -10.43
CA ILE A 737 -46.26 40.91 -10.39
C ILE A 737 -46.04 40.31 -11.79
N TYR A 738 -44.84 40.47 -12.33
CA TYR A 738 -44.45 39.96 -13.65
C TYR A 738 -42.96 39.57 -13.67
N VAL A 739 -42.58 38.68 -14.58
CA VAL A 739 -41.19 38.26 -14.75
C VAL A 739 -40.43 39.18 -15.72
N SER A 740 -39.11 39.29 -15.56
CA SER A 740 -38.23 40.02 -16.47
C SER A 740 -38.21 39.43 -17.88
N ASP A 741 -37.96 40.31 -18.86
CA ASP A 741 -37.99 39.96 -20.28
C ASP A 741 -37.00 38.85 -20.66
N ASN A 742 -35.86 38.73 -19.98
CA ASN A 742 -34.85 37.68 -20.23
C ASN A 742 -35.35 36.26 -19.92
N PHE A 743 -36.47 36.10 -19.20
CA PHE A 743 -37.13 34.81 -19.02
C PHE A 743 -38.11 34.49 -20.17
N LEU A 744 -38.71 35.51 -20.79
CA LEU A 744 -39.82 35.34 -21.74
C LEU A 744 -39.42 34.63 -23.05
N ASP A 745 -38.13 34.66 -23.39
CA ASP A 745 -37.59 33.97 -24.56
C ASP A 745 -37.38 32.45 -24.33
N ARG A 746 -37.66 31.95 -23.12
CA ARG A 746 -37.50 30.54 -22.75
C ARG A 746 -38.78 29.75 -23.05
N ASN A 747 -38.62 28.55 -23.60
CA ASN A 747 -39.73 27.61 -23.81
C ASN A 747 -39.97 26.75 -22.55
N GLU A 748 -40.15 27.42 -21.42
CA GLU A 748 -40.27 26.82 -20.07
C GLU A 748 -41.60 27.20 -19.42
N TYR A 749 -41.87 26.69 -18.22
CA TYR A 749 -43.07 27.00 -17.45
C TYR A 749 -42.71 27.84 -16.22
N LEU A 750 -43.47 28.90 -15.99
CA LEU A 750 -43.33 29.77 -14.83
C LEU A 750 -44.70 30.19 -14.32
N TYR A 751 -45.06 29.71 -13.12
CA TYR A 751 -46.35 29.95 -12.49
C TYR A 751 -46.17 30.60 -11.13
N LEU A 752 -47.01 31.57 -10.82
CA LEU A 752 -47.10 32.18 -9.50
C LEU A 752 -48.42 31.77 -8.85
N GLU A 753 -48.33 31.14 -7.68
CA GLU A 753 -49.48 30.84 -6.82
C GLU A 753 -49.67 31.97 -5.81
N ASP A 754 -50.84 32.57 -5.78
CA ASP A 754 -51.26 33.46 -4.70
C ASP A 754 -51.87 32.63 -3.57
N LEU A 755 -51.19 32.58 -2.42
CA LEU A 755 -51.60 31.75 -1.29
C LEU A 755 -52.86 32.28 -0.56
N GLN A 756 -53.30 33.51 -0.83
CA GLN A 756 -54.55 34.03 -0.29
C GLN A 756 -55.77 33.59 -1.10
N THR A 757 -55.61 33.50 -2.42
CA THR A 757 -56.70 33.21 -3.36
C THR A 757 -56.66 31.79 -3.93
N GLU A 758 -55.53 31.08 -3.74
CA GLU A 758 -55.20 29.79 -4.38
C GLU A 758 -55.21 29.88 -5.94
N GLU A 759 -55.01 31.09 -6.48
CA GLU A 759 -54.97 31.35 -7.92
C GLU A 759 -53.56 31.16 -8.48
N TYR A 760 -53.45 30.43 -9.60
CA TYR A 760 -52.21 30.27 -10.35
C TYR A 760 -52.19 31.17 -11.58
N THR A 761 -51.18 32.03 -11.68
CA THR A 761 -50.94 32.89 -12.84
C THR A 761 -49.75 32.39 -13.64
N ASN A 762 -49.93 32.16 -14.94
CA ASN A 762 -48.82 31.92 -15.86
C ASN A 762 -48.13 33.25 -16.16
N LEU A 763 -46.94 33.47 -15.59
CA LEU A 763 -46.20 34.72 -15.69
C LEU A 763 -45.61 34.98 -17.07
N ILE A 764 -45.55 33.97 -17.94
CA ILE A 764 -45.05 34.10 -19.32
C ILE A 764 -46.11 34.76 -20.21
N THR A 765 -47.39 34.47 -19.95
CA THR A 765 -48.49 34.94 -20.79
C THR A 765 -49.29 36.09 -20.19
N SER A 766 -49.18 36.31 -18.89
CA SER A 766 -50.01 37.26 -18.15
C SER A 766 -49.33 37.77 -16.89
N THR A 767 -49.59 39.02 -16.56
CA THR A 767 -49.21 39.65 -15.30
C THR A 767 -50.21 39.28 -14.19
N HIS A 768 -49.72 38.91 -13.01
CA HIS A 768 -50.57 38.67 -11.84
C HIS A 768 -50.96 40.01 -11.19
N LEU A 769 -52.23 40.16 -10.80
CA LEU A 769 -52.76 41.36 -10.17
C LEU A 769 -53.38 41.01 -8.81
N PHE A 770 -52.99 41.74 -7.77
CA PHE A 770 -53.57 41.60 -6.43
C PHE A 770 -53.74 42.98 -5.76
N SER A 771 -54.39 43.02 -4.59
CA SER A 771 -54.51 44.22 -3.76
C SER A 771 -54.59 43.82 -2.29
N THR A 772 -53.96 44.60 -1.40
CA THR A 772 -54.01 44.36 0.06
C THR A 772 -54.70 45.51 0.79
N SER A 773 -55.28 45.23 1.95
CA SER A 773 -55.88 46.25 2.84
C SER A 773 -55.05 46.54 4.10
N THR A 774 -53.96 45.78 4.30
CA THR A 774 -52.99 45.95 5.39
C THR A 774 -51.57 45.98 4.83
N GLU A 775 -50.62 46.47 5.61
CA GLU A 775 -49.18 46.43 5.26
C GLU A 775 -48.51 45.09 5.64
N ASP A 776 -49.31 44.07 6.00
CA ASP A 776 -48.80 42.73 6.28
C ASP A 776 -48.30 42.07 4.97
N TYR A 777 -47.47 41.04 5.11
CA TYR A 777 -47.01 40.27 3.96
C TYR A 777 -48.15 39.55 3.25
N VAL A 778 -48.08 39.57 1.92
CA VAL A 778 -48.82 38.73 1.01
C VAL A 778 -47.85 37.68 0.49
N ASP A 779 -48.18 36.41 0.71
CA ASP A 779 -47.35 35.26 0.37
C ASP A 779 -47.72 34.66 -0.99
N PHE A 780 -46.70 34.33 -1.75
CA PHE A 780 -46.80 33.67 -3.05
C PHE A 780 -45.78 32.52 -3.14
N VAL A 781 -46.05 31.57 -4.01
CA VAL A 781 -45.08 30.54 -4.39
C VAL A 781 -44.82 30.62 -5.88
N LEU A 782 -43.57 30.82 -6.26
CA LEU A 782 -43.12 30.78 -7.65
C LEU A 782 -42.73 29.34 -8.00
N TYR A 783 -43.36 28.77 -9.02
CA TYR A 783 -43.00 27.47 -9.59
C TYR A 783 -42.28 27.70 -10.91
N TRP A 784 -41.01 27.29 -11.00
CA TRP A 784 -40.24 27.31 -12.24
C TRP A 784 -39.93 25.87 -12.68
N GLY A 785 -40.28 25.55 -13.92
CA GLY A 785 -40.09 24.24 -14.53
C GLY A 785 -41.39 23.44 -14.62
N ASP A 786 -41.25 22.15 -14.88
CA ASP A 786 -42.32 21.28 -15.35
C ASP A 786 -43.37 20.90 -14.28
N TRP A 787 -44.24 21.86 -13.92
CA TRP A 787 -45.23 21.78 -12.85
C TRP A 787 -46.45 20.88 -13.15
N GLN A 788 -46.58 20.35 -14.38
CA GLN A 788 -47.69 19.43 -14.72
C GLN A 788 -47.42 18.01 -14.18
N PRO A 789 -48.45 17.24 -13.78
CA PRO A 789 -48.27 15.86 -13.35
C PRO A 789 -47.65 15.02 -14.48
N ALA A 790 -46.62 14.24 -14.16
CA ALA A 790 -46.02 13.30 -15.12
C ALA A 790 -47.03 12.20 -15.49
N LEU A 791 -47.11 11.86 -16.78
CA LEU A 791 -47.89 10.69 -17.21
C LEU A 791 -47.32 9.42 -16.59
N ASP A 792 -48.19 8.57 -16.06
CA ASP A 792 -47.79 7.24 -15.62
C ASP A 792 -47.27 6.40 -16.80
N ILE A 793 -46.30 5.53 -16.53
CA ILE A 793 -45.85 4.55 -17.54
C ILE A 793 -47.01 3.60 -17.89
N PRO A 794 -47.22 3.22 -19.16
CA PRO A 794 -48.19 2.19 -19.53
C PRO A 794 -47.95 0.89 -18.75
N GLN A 795 -48.96 0.48 -17.96
CA GLN A 795 -48.90 -0.73 -17.13
C GLN A 795 -49.61 -1.92 -17.78
N ASN A 796 -49.33 -3.13 -17.28
CA ASN A 796 -49.87 -4.39 -17.77
C ASN A 796 -49.69 -4.59 -19.29
N ILE A 797 -48.49 -4.31 -19.80
CA ILE A 797 -48.20 -4.56 -21.21
C ILE A 797 -48.20 -6.08 -21.46
N VAL A 798 -49.10 -6.55 -22.32
CA VAL A 798 -49.20 -7.94 -22.75
C VAL A 798 -48.92 -8.02 -24.24
N ILE A 799 -48.07 -8.97 -24.64
CA ILE A 799 -47.78 -9.27 -26.04
C ILE A 799 -48.30 -10.67 -26.38
N SER A 800 -49.01 -10.80 -27.50
CA SER A 800 -49.44 -12.07 -28.08
C SER A 800 -49.11 -12.11 -29.57
N ILE A 801 -48.81 -13.32 -30.07
CA ILE A 801 -48.40 -13.55 -31.46
C ILE A 801 -49.22 -14.72 -31.99
N GLU A 802 -50.03 -14.48 -33.02
CA GLU A 802 -50.75 -15.53 -33.74
C GLU A 802 -50.43 -15.45 -35.24
N ASN A 803 -51.13 -14.58 -35.98
CA ASN A 803 -50.82 -14.25 -37.37
C ASN A 803 -50.16 -12.87 -37.52
N ASP A 804 -50.38 -12.00 -36.53
CA ASP A 804 -49.86 -10.63 -36.38
C ASP A 804 -49.37 -10.47 -34.92
N ILE A 805 -48.53 -9.48 -34.65
CA ILE A 805 -48.16 -9.09 -33.28
C ILE A 805 -49.28 -8.22 -32.70
N HIS A 806 -49.75 -8.56 -31.49
CA HIS A 806 -50.71 -7.76 -30.73
C HIS A 806 -50.09 -7.37 -29.39
N ILE A 807 -50.05 -6.07 -29.11
CA ILE A 807 -49.59 -5.49 -27.86
C ILE A 807 -50.75 -4.74 -27.22
N SER A 808 -51.03 -4.97 -25.94
CA SER A 808 -52.06 -4.25 -25.18
C SER A 808 -51.55 -3.76 -23.84
N TRP A 809 -52.15 -2.69 -23.30
CA TRP A 809 -51.80 -2.10 -21.99
C TRP A 809 -53.03 -1.49 -21.32
N ASN A 810 -52.88 -1.10 -20.04
CA ASN A 810 -53.90 -0.31 -19.33
C ASN A 810 -53.88 1.15 -19.81
N SER A 811 -55.04 1.81 -19.85
CA SER A 811 -55.12 3.24 -20.13
C SER A 811 -54.34 4.05 -19.09
N VAL A 812 -53.50 4.97 -19.55
CA VAL A 812 -52.81 5.96 -18.75
C VAL A 812 -53.70 7.21 -18.65
N PRO A 813 -54.05 7.68 -17.44
CA PRO A 813 -54.79 8.93 -17.25
C PRO A 813 -54.09 10.10 -17.96
N ASP A 814 -54.87 10.98 -18.58
CA ASP A 814 -54.39 12.18 -19.30
C ASP A 814 -53.48 11.93 -20.51
N ALA A 815 -53.32 10.67 -20.94
CA ALA A 815 -52.68 10.34 -22.21
C ALA A 815 -53.62 10.67 -23.39
N ALA A 816 -53.15 11.48 -24.33
CA ALA A 816 -53.88 11.81 -25.55
C ALA A 816 -53.76 10.70 -26.60
N PHE A 817 -52.57 10.10 -26.72
CA PHE A 817 -52.32 8.94 -27.58
C PHE A 817 -51.11 8.15 -27.09
N TYR A 818 -50.78 7.05 -27.77
CA TYR A 818 -49.63 6.20 -27.45
C TYR A 818 -48.69 6.08 -28.65
N ARG A 819 -47.42 5.79 -28.38
CA ARG A 819 -46.44 5.38 -29.38
C ARG A 819 -45.88 4.03 -29.00
N VAL A 820 -45.72 3.16 -30.00
CA VAL A 820 -45.00 1.89 -29.88
C VAL A 820 -43.67 2.07 -30.58
N TYR A 821 -42.61 1.58 -29.95
CA TYR A 821 -41.28 1.55 -30.51
C TYR A 821 -40.84 0.11 -30.65
N SER A 822 -40.00 -0.16 -31.64
CA SER A 822 -39.45 -1.48 -31.91
C SER A 822 -37.94 -1.43 -32.08
N SER A 823 -37.24 -2.48 -31.68
CA SER A 823 -35.81 -2.70 -31.95
C SER A 823 -35.53 -4.20 -32.15
N ASP A 824 -34.40 -4.53 -32.77
CA ASP A 824 -33.82 -5.88 -32.75
C ASP A 824 -32.89 -6.11 -31.54
N ASN A 825 -32.52 -5.04 -30.82
CA ASN A 825 -31.64 -5.03 -29.65
C ASN A 825 -32.41 -4.50 -28.41
N PRO A 826 -32.37 -5.19 -27.25
CA PRO A 826 -33.09 -4.77 -26.05
C PRO A 826 -32.52 -3.53 -25.35
N SER A 827 -31.27 -3.14 -25.63
CA SER A 827 -30.53 -2.13 -24.84
C SER A 827 -30.35 -0.79 -25.55
N GLU A 828 -30.50 -0.73 -26.87
CA GLU A 828 -30.23 0.47 -27.68
C GLU A 828 -31.03 0.49 -29.00
N HIS A 829 -31.11 1.66 -29.64
CA HIS A 829 -31.66 1.89 -30.99
C HIS A 829 -33.14 1.54 -31.22
N PHE A 830 -34.03 1.93 -30.30
CA PHE A 830 -35.47 1.83 -30.52
C PHE A 830 -36.01 2.99 -31.38
N GLU A 831 -36.71 2.65 -32.45
CA GLU A 831 -37.39 3.61 -33.32
C GLU A 831 -38.91 3.47 -33.24
N ILE A 832 -39.63 4.54 -33.58
CA ILE A 832 -41.11 4.52 -33.60
C ILE A 832 -41.58 3.48 -34.61
N ASP A 833 -42.37 2.52 -34.13
CA ASP A 833 -42.91 1.47 -34.98
C ASP A 833 -44.21 1.93 -35.66
N LEU A 834 -44.06 2.39 -36.90
CA LEU A 834 -45.16 2.82 -37.76
C LEU A 834 -45.84 1.69 -38.53
N SER A 835 -45.41 0.43 -38.36
CA SER A 835 -45.95 -0.70 -39.12
C SER A 835 -47.30 -1.19 -38.62
N GLY A 836 -47.70 -0.79 -37.41
CA GLY A 836 -48.94 -1.22 -36.79
C GLY A 836 -50.03 -0.16 -36.73
N THR A 837 -51.22 -0.60 -36.31
CA THR A 837 -52.43 0.21 -36.15
C THR A 837 -52.89 0.20 -34.71
N PHE A 838 -53.19 1.39 -34.17
CA PHE A 838 -53.72 1.56 -32.82
C PHE A 838 -55.24 1.40 -32.77
N PHE A 839 -55.72 0.75 -31.70
CA PHE A 839 -57.10 0.73 -31.27
C PHE A 839 -57.14 0.98 -29.77
N ASP A 840 -57.19 2.26 -29.40
CA ASP A 840 -57.11 2.72 -28.00
C ASP A 840 -55.83 2.21 -27.31
N THR A 841 -55.95 1.36 -26.28
CA THR A 841 -54.80 0.78 -25.57
C THR A 841 -54.30 -0.54 -26.17
N ASN A 842 -54.55 -0.76 -27.46
CA ASN A 842 -54.10 -1.92 -28.22
C ASN A 842 -53.37 -1.48 -29.49
N TRP A 843 -52.37 -2.24 -29.88
CA TRP A 843 -51.62 -2.05 -31.11
C TRP A 843 -51.38 -3.38 -31.83
N TYR A 844 -51.62 -3.40 -33.14
CA TYR A 844 -51.50 -4.58 -33.99
C TYR A 844 -50.58 -4.30 -35.16
N ALA A 845 -49.61 -5.17 -35.44
CA ALA A 845 -48.72 -5.04 -36.60
C ALA A 845 -48.44 -6.40 -37.27
N PRO A 846 -48.06 -6.43 -38.56
CA PRO A 846 -47.52 -7.64 -39.16
C PRO A 846 -46.19 -8.03 -38.52
N ILE A 847 -45.89 -9.33 -38.49
CA ILE A 847 -44.60 -9.83 -37.99
C ILE A 847 -43.51 -9.52 -39.03
N LEU A 848 -42.50 -8.71 -38.64
CA LEU A 848 -41.42 -8.27 -39.51
C LEU A 848 -40.05 -8.67 -38.96
N GLU A 849 -39.13 -9.03 -39.87
CA GLU A 849 -37.75 -9.34 -39.53
C GLU A 849 -37.03 -8.06 -39.04
N GLY A 850 -36.31 -8.16 -37.92
CA GLY A 850 -35.62 -7.02 -37.30
C GLY A 850 -36.41 -6.27 -36.20
N LYS A 851 -37.56 -6.79 -35.74
CA LYS A 851 -38.35 -6.17 -34.65
C LYS A 851 -38.73 -7.19 -33.59
N ARG A 852 -37.89 -7.32 -32.56
CA ARG A 852 -37.96 -8.36 -31.52
C ARG A 852 -38.32 -7.83 -30.13
N PHE A 853 -38.06 -6.55 -29.91
CA PHE A 853 -38.29 -5.88 -28.63
C PHE A 853 -39.18 -4.67 -28.87
N TYR A 854 -40.12 -4.45 -27.96
CA TYR A 854 -41.07 -3.37 -28.07
C TYR A 854 -41.18 -2.63 -26.73
N PHE A 855 -41.45 -1.33 -26.80
CA PHE A 855 -41.97 -0.61 -25.65
C PHE A 855 -43.06 0.36 -26.08
N VAL A 856 -43.91 0.70 -25.11
CA VAL A 856 -45.03 1.62 -25.31
C VAL A 856 -44.83 2.85 -24.43
N THR A 857 -45.15 4.01 -24.96
CA THR A 857 -45.15 5.28 -24.24
C THR A 857 -46.52 5.93 -24.36
N ALA A 858 -47.03 6.46 -23.26
CA ALA A 858 -48.13 7.42 -23.29
C ALA A 858 -47.61 8.80 -23.73
N VAL A 859 -48.42 9.55 -24.48
CA VAL A 859 -48.11 10.88 -24.98
C VAL A 859 -49.29 11.80 -24.71
N ASN A 860 -49.03 13.01 -24.22
CA ASN A 860 -50.02 14.07 -24.11
C ASN A 860 -49.85 15.02 -25.30
N GLU A 861 -50.93 15.48 -25.94
CA GLU A 861 -50.86 16.43 -27.06
C GLU A 861 -50.21 17.77 -26.66
N ASN A 862 -50.16 18.07 -25.35
CA ASN A 862 -49.55 19.27 -24.78
C ASN A 862 -48.13 19.06 -24.19
N ARG A 863 -47.51 17.87 -24.32
CA ARG A 863 -46.16 17.56 -23.78
C ARG A 863 -45.43 16.50 -24.63
N ASN A 864 -44.11 16.62 -24.82
CA ASN A 864 -43.26 15.60 -25.45
C ASN A 864 -42.65 14.57 -24.46
N ASN A 865 -43.09 14.52 -23.20
CA ASN A 865 -42.52 13.61 -22.19
C ASN A 865 -42.96 12.15 -22.39
N LEU A 866 -42.02 11.29 -22.79
CA LEU A 866 -42.20 9.86 -23.03
C LEU A 866 -41.65 9.04 -21.83
N ARG A 867 -42.50 8.34 -21.08
CA ARG A 867 -42.03 7.30 -20.13
C ARG A 867 -42.28 5.90 -20.70
N LYS A 868 -41.27 5.02 -20.61
CA LYS A 868 -41.16 3.76 -21.38
C LYS A 868 -41.26 2.52 -20.47
N LYS A 869 -41.82 1.40 -20.99
CA LYS A 869 -41.76 0.08 -20.36
C LYS A 869 -41.51 -1.02 -21.40
N PHE A 870 -40.46 -1.82 -21.20
CA PHE A 870 -39.96 -2.81 -22.17
C PHE A 870 -40.68 -4.16 -22.10
N VAL A 871 -40.97 -4.75 -23.26
CA VAL A 871 -41.52 -6.11 -23.39
C VAL A 871 -40.87 -6.83 -24.59
N ARG A 872 -40.63 -8.13 -24.44
CA ARG A 872 -40.01 -9.00 -25.47
C ARG A 872 -41.04 -9.92 -26.11
N SER A 873 -41.04 -10.01 -27.44
CA SER A 873 -41.77 -11.06 -28.17
C SER A 873 -41.02 -12.39 -28.04
N LYS A 874 -41.68 -13.46 -27.57
CA LYS A 874 -41.10 -14.82 -27.57
C LYS A 874 -41.27 -15.49 -28.92
#